data_AF-A0A520A2P9-F1
#
_entry.id   AF-A0A520A2P9-F1
#
_cell.length_a   1.000
_cell.length_b   1.000
_cell.length_c   1.000
_cell.angle_alpha   90.00
_cell.angle_beta   90.00
_cell.angle_gamma   90.00
#
_symmetry.space_group_name_H-M   'P 1'
#
loop_
_entity.id
_entity.type
_entity.pdbx_description
1 polymer ?
#
loop_
_entity_poly.entity_id
_entity_poly.type
_entity_poly.pdbx_seq_one_letter_code
_entity_poly.pdbx_strand_id
1 'polypeptide(L)'
;KEDFARLTTEDIESFSIMKDASATALYGARGANGVIFVVTKQGSEGKAKISFRVENTVSSPTKNLEIADPITYMKLHNEAVATRDPLGVRPYSREKIDNTVLGSNSFIYPNTDWQKEILRKSTMNQRGHLNISGGGKVAKYYVAGAFAKDNGMLKVNGNSNFNNNIDLKTYQLRSNTNINVTPSSEIIVRLAGIFDDYTGPINGGTGVYKNVMQTNPVLFPAFYPVDDAHMGVEHTLFGNYDNGNYLNPYAEMVKGYKDYSRSSMSATIEFKQDLNLITKGLSLSGMGSTNRQSFFDISRFYNPFYYQLLPGSYDRHTGAYAINVINPLGGTEYLGLGGGDKQVSSVFHLQSILNYSRVFGEKHNIGGLLVYLMRNNLVGNVSDLQESLPYRNSGLSGRFTYAYDNRYAAEFNFGYNGSERFYKTNRFGFFPSAGVAWTVSNEKFWDPDFALSKLKLRATYGLVGNDQIGSAQDRFFYLSDVNMNDSNRSGVFGEDRGYRRSGITVNRYDNRDITWETSKKLNLGLELGLLKNKVEILADYFTEHRYNILMTRASIPATMGLSAASKANVGEANSHGVDVSIDGNHYFTPAFWLSARGNFTFATSQFKVYEEPIYPNDYSSRVGQPLSQQWGYIAERLFIDDAEVANSPTQLFGSRAAMAGDIKYKDINGDGNITELDKMPIGYPTTPEVIYGFGLSGGYQNFDLSFFLQGSGKSSFWIDPVATAPFIGSSGDFIRQNQLLKAYADDYWSEENRNSYALWPRLDNLSNSNNNQRSTWFMRNGSFLRLKQVEFGYTLPKALSKRLLLQSVRMYVNGTNLANLSSFKLWDIEQAGRGLDYPVQRVYNFGIQVSF
;
A
#
# COMPACT_ATOMS: atom_id res chain seq x y z
N LYS A 1 3.43 5.10 9.37
CA LYS A 1 2.31 4.54 8.57
C LYS A 1 1.85 3.22 9.17
N GLU A 2 2.75 2.26 9.41
CA GLU A 2 2.39 0.96 9.99
C GLU A 2 1.79 1.03 11.40
N ASP A 3 2.37 1.84 12.30
CA ASP A 3 1.80 2.01 13.65
C ASP A 3 0.38 2.61 13.63
N PHE A 4 0.09 3.44 12.64
CA PHE A 4 -1.27 3.97 12.43
C PHE A 4 -2.24 2.89 11.95
N ALA A 5 -1.81 2.03 11.03
CA ALA A 5 -2.61 0.91 10.53
C ALA A 5 -2.90 -0.17 11.59
N ARG A 6 -2.12 -0.19 12.67
CA ARG A 6 -2.27 -1.12 13.80
C ARG A 6 -3.09 -0.54 14.95
N LEU A 7 -3.46 0.73 14.90
CA LEU A 7 -4.22 1.33 15.98
C LEU A 7 -5.66 0.79 15.99
N THR A 8 -6.08 0.25 17.13
CA THR A 8 -7.44 -0.29 17.28
C THR A 8 -8.48 0.82 17.15
N THR A 9 -9.46 0.63 16.26
CA THR A 9 -10.47 1.66 15.93
C THR A 9 -11.34 2.07 17.13
N GLU A 10 -11.50 1.16 18.09
CA GLU A 10 -12.31 1.31 19.30
C GLU A 10 -11.67 2.27 20.30
N ASP A 11 -10.36 2.48 20.21
CA ASP A 11 -9.61 3.44 21.03
C ASP A 11 -9.67 4.85 20.42
N ILE A 12 -10.11 4.99 19.15
CA ILE A 12 -10.22 6.28 18.46
C ILE A 12 -11.49 7.00 18.93
N GLU A 13 -11.31 8.24 19.38
CA GLU A 13 -12.39 9.17 19.68
C GLU A 13 -12.77 9.99 18.45
N SER A 14 -11.78 10.51 17.75
CA SER A 14 -12.00 11.28 16.53
C SER A 14 -10.85 11.16 15.54
N PHE A 15 -11.20 11.38 14.28
CA PHE A 15 -10.31 11.35 13.14
C PHE A 15 -10.53 12.62 12.32
N SER A 16 -9.48 13.42 12.13
CA SER A 16 -9.54 14.69 11.38
C SER A 16 -8.49 14.72 10.29
N ILE A 17 -8.87 15.12 9.08
CA ILE A 17 -7.96 15.29 7.95
C ILE A 17 -7.80 16.78 7.67
N MET A 18 -6.60 17.30 7.86
CA MET A 18 -6.25 18.69 7.58
C MET A 18 -5.59 18.77 6.20
N LYS A 19 -6.30 19.37 5.24
CA LYS A 19 -5.90 19.40 3.82
C LYS A 19 -5.37 20.77 3.37
N ASP A 20 -5.85 21.86 3.96
CA ASP A 20 -5.52 23.22 3.55
C ASP A 20 -4.22 23.76 4.21
N ALA A 21 -3.71 24.87 3.69
CA ALA A 21 -2.49 25.49 4.21
C ALA A 21 -2.66 26.03 5.64
N SER A 22 -3.84 26.58 5.97
CA SER A 22 -4.11 27.18 7.28
C SER A 22 -4.09 26.14 8.42
N ALA A 23 -4.71 24.97 8.20
CA ALA A 23 -4.74 23.88 9.16
C ALA A 23 -3.37 23.19 9.26
N THR A 24 -2.64 23.06 8.16
CA THR A 24 -1.34 22.35 8.13
C THR A 24 -0.16 23.20 8.64
N ALA A 25 -0.26 24.54 8.59
CA ALA A 25 0.80 25.45 9.03
C ALA A 25 1.26 25.22 10.49
N LEU A 26 0.37 24.74 11.36
CA LEU A 26 0.70 24.45 12.76
C LEU A 26 1.59 23.22 12.96
N TYR A 27 1.67 22.32 11.98
CA TYR A 27 2.41 21.06 12.08
C TYR A 27 3.77 21.09 11.34
N GLY A 28 4.13 22.26 10.80
CA GLY A 28 5.42 22.54 10.21
C GLY A 28 5.69 21.89 8.86
N ALA A 29 6.98 21.72 8.56
CA ALA A 29 7.59 21.21 7.33
C ALA A 29 6.93 19.96 6.68
N ARG A 30 6.30 19.11 7.50
CA ARG A 30 5.75 17.83 7.06
C ARG A 30 4.23 17.88 6.84
N GLY A 31 3.60 19.00 7.17
CA GLY A 31 2.19 19.26 6.88
C GLY A 31 1.90 19.57 5.40
N ALA A 32 2.94 19.74 4.56
CA ALA A 32 2.79 20.06 3.13
C ALA A 32 1.89 19.08 2.36
N ASN A 33 1.90 17.81 2.75
CA ASN A 33 1.08 16.77 2.12
C ASN A 33 -0.24 16.49 2.89
N GLY A 34 -0.61 17.37 3.84
CA GLY A 34 -1.75 17.18 4.74
C GLY A 34 -1.37 16.50 6.05
N VAL A 35 -2.23 16.63 7.06
CA VAL A 35 -2.05 16.00 8.38
C VAL A 35 -3.30 15.19 8.72
N ILE A 36 -3.07 13.95 9.17
CA ILE A 36 -4.11 13.11 9.77
C ILE A 36 -3.94 13.22 11.28
N PHE A 37 -4.93 13.81 11.94
CA PHE A 37 -4.96 14.01 13.38
C PHE A 37 -5.93 13.03 14.03
N VAL A 38 -5.42 12.22 14.96
CA VAL A 38 -6.16 11.15 15.62
C VAL A 38 -6.17 11.42 17.11
N VAL A 39 -7.35 11.51 17.70
CA VAL A 39 -7.53 11.63 19.15
C VAL A 39 -8.00 10.29 19.67
N THR A 40 -7.34 9.78 20.71
CA THR A 40 -7.76 8.56 21.41
C THR A 40 -8.65 8.89 22.60
N LYS A 41 -9.61 8.02 22.88
CA LYS A 41 -10.57 8.15 23.96
C LYS A 41 -9.91 8.41 25.32
N GLN A 42 -10.60 9.20 26.14
CA GLN A 42 -10.17 9.59 27.48
C GLN A 42 -11.20 9.15 28.52
N GLY A 43 -10.81 9.19 29.80
CA GLY A 43 -11.72 8.90 30.90
C GLY A 43 -12.79 9.97 31.04
N SER A 44 -14.02 9.57 31.38
CA SER A 44 -15.11 10.47 31.73
C SER A 44 -15.39 10.44 33.24
N GLU A 45 -15.82 11.57 33.81
CA GLU A 45 -16.30 11.59 35.19
C GLU A 45 -17.53 10.71 35.36
N GLY A 46 -17.55 9.90 36.42
CA GLY A 46 -18.66 9.01 36.74
C GLY A 46 -18.21 7.59 37.05
N LYS A 47 -19.20 6.70 37.18
CA LYS A 47 -18.97 5.27 37.43
C LYS A 47 -18.16 4.66 36.30
N ALA A 48 -17.34 3.66 36.65
CA ALA A 48 -16.60 2.88 35.68
C ALA A 48 -17.58 2.21 34.69
N LYS A 49 -17.36 2.45 33.40
CA LYS A 49 -18.03 1.77 32.29
C LYS A 49 -17.05 0.79 31.70
N ILE A 50 -17.47 -0.47 31.61
CA ILE A 50 -16.67 -1.55 31.03
C ILE A 50 -17.33 -1.94 29.72
N SER A 51 -16.58 -1.98 28.63
CA SER A 51 -17.04 -2.50 27.35
C SER A 51 -16.15 -3.63 26.89
N PHE A 52 -16.76 -4.75 26.55
CA PHE A 52 -16.12 -5.94 26.03
C PHE A 52 -16.68 -6.27 24.64
N ARG A 53 -15.81 -6.58 23.70
CA ARG A 53 -16.16 -6.97 22.33
C ARG A 53 -15.36 -8.20 21.95
N VAL A 54 -16.04 -9.18 21.35
CA VAL A 54 -15.42 -10.35 20.74
C VAL A 54 -15.97 -10.52 19.34
N GLU A 55 -15.08 -10.89 18.43
CA GLU A 55 -15.34 -11.05 17.02
C GLU A 55 -14.71 -12.35 16.52
N ASN A 56 -15.48 -13.11 15.74
CA ASN A 56 -14.98 -14.23 14.95
C ASN A 56 -15.15 -13.90 13.48
N THR A 57 -14.06 -14.04 12.74
CA THR A 57 -13.95 -13.50 11.40
C THR A 57 -13.53 -14.60 10.42
N VAL A 58 -14.36 -14.90 9.43
CA VAL A 58 -14.03 -15.82 8.35
C VAL A 58 -13.53 -15.03 7.14
N SER A 59 -12.30 -15.30 6.70
CA SER A 59 -11.66 -14.64 5.56
C SER A 59 -11.44 -15.60 4.40
N SER A 60 -11.64 -15.12 3.18
CA SER A 60 -11.42 -15.87 1.92
C SER A 60 -11.07 -14.91 0.79
N PRO A 61 -10.44 -15.33 -0.31
CA PRO A 61 -10.20 -14.47 -1.47
C PRO A 61 -11.49 -13.90 -2.07
N THR A 62 -11.47 -12.64 -2.48
CA THR A 62 -12.57 -12.00 -3.23
C THR A 62 -12.80 -12.68 -4.59
N LYS A 63 -11.71 -13.06 -5.24
CA LYS A 63 -11.70 -13.82 -6.50
C LYS A 63 -10.50 -14.77 -6.49
N ASN A 64 -10.76 -16.05 -6.74
CA ASN A 64 -9.70 -17.01 -7.05
C ASN A 64 -9.33 -16.90 -8.52
N LEU A 65 -8.06 -17.02 -8.81
CA LEU A 65 -7.54 -16.92 -10.15
C LEU A 65 -7.65 -18.30 -10.82
N GLU A 66 -8.35 -18.34 -11.96
CA GLU A 66 -8.62 -19.59 -12.68
C GLU A 66 -7.42 -19.97 -13.56
N ILE A 67 -6.86 -21.14 -13.29
CA ILE A 67 -5.73 -21.72 -13.98
C ILE A 67 -6.24 -22.82 -14.91
N ALA A 68 -5.66 -22.91 -16.11
CA ALA A 68 -5.94 -23.98 -17.05
C ALA A 68 -5.53 -25.33 -16.46
N ASP A 69 -6.25 -26.39 -16.81
CA ASP A 69 -5.90 -27.72 -16.32
C ASP A 69 -4.50 -28.16 -16.82
N PRO A 70 -3.83 -29.07 -16.09
CA PRO A 70 -2.45 -29.46 -16.44
C PRO A 70 -2.29 -30.10 -17.83
N ILE A 71 -3.36 -30.69 -18.40
CA ILE A 71 -3.33 -31.27 -19.76
C ILE A 71 -3.31 -30.14 -20.78
N THR A 72 -4.19 -29.14 -20.64
CA THR A 72 -4.20 -27.94 -21.47
C THR A 72 -2.87 -27.20 -21.38
N TYR A 73 -2.29 -27.08 -20.17
CA TYR A 73 -0.95 -26.52 -19.97
C TYR A 73 0.11 -27.24 -20.83
N MET A 74 0.15 -28.58 -20.83
CA MET A 74 1.14 -29.32 -21.64
C MET A 74 0.95 -29.13 -23.14
N LYS A 75 -0.30 -29.16 -23.62
CA LYS A 75 -0.63 -28.99 -25.04
C LYS A 75 -0.21 -27.60 -25.54
N LEU A 76 -0.61 -26.55 -24.81
CA LEU A 76 -0.30 -25.19 -25.20
C LEU A 76 1.19 -24.84 -25.00
N HIS A 77 1.90 -25.45 -24.06
CA HIS A 77 3.35 -25.27 -23.95
C HIS A 77 4.06 -25.89 -25.17
N ASN A 78 3.66 -27.08 -25.61
CA ASN A 78 4.18 -27.69 -26.83
C ASN A 78 3.89 -26.81 -28.06
N GLU A 79 2.69 -26.25 -28.16
CA GLU A 79 2.31 -25.33 -29.22
C GLU A 79 3.11 -24.01 -29.20
N ALA A 80 3.35 -23.45 -28.01
CA ALA A 80 4.15 -22.24 -27.83
C ALA A 80 5.57 -22.41 -28.39
N VAL A 81 6.17 -23.60 -28.22
CA VAL A 81 7.45 -23.92 -28.86
C VAL A 81 7.25 -24.12 -30.37
N ALA A 82 6.22 -24.88 -30.77
CA ALA A 82 5.98 -25.25 -32.16
C ALA A 82 5.84 -24.11 -33.13
N THR A 83 5.05 -23.13 -32.73
CA THR A 83 4.66 -22.01 -33.57
C THR A 83 5.73 -20.92 -33.63
N ARG A 84 6.75 -20.99 -32.77
CA ARG A 84 7.90 -20.07 -32.72
C ARG A 84 9.16 -20.67 -33.31
N ASP A 85 9.39 -21.95 -33.06
CA ASP A 85 10.50 -22.73 -33.59
C ASP A 85 9.97 -24.13 -34.00
N PRO A 86 9.70 -24.36 -35.29
CA PRO A 86 9.25 -25.65 -35.79
C PRO A 86 10.23 -26.79 -35.48
N LEU A 87 11.53 -26.50 -35.33
CA LEU A 87 12.58 -27.47 -34.98
C LEU A 87 12.84 -27.53 -33.46
N GLY A 88 12.18 -26.68 -32.68
CA GLY A 88 12.35 -26.60 -31.23
C GLY A 88 11.88 -27.87 -30.52
N VAL A 89 12.67 -28.31 -29.53
CA VAL A 89 12.36 -29.51 -28.74
C VAL A 89 11.09 -29.28 -27.93
N ARG A 90 10.08 -30.13 -28.17
CA ARG A 90 8.80 -30.09 -27.45
C ARG A 90 9.02 -30.45 -25.96
N PRO A 91 8.58 -29.61 -25.01
CA PRO A 91 8.75 -29.87 -23.58
C PRO A 91 8.10 -31.16 -23.10
N TYR A 92 7.01 -31.61 -23.74
CA TYR A 92 6.24 -32.78 -23.32
C TYR A 92 6.03 -33.76 -24.47
N SER A 93 6.30 -35.04 -24.25
CA SER A 93 6.01 -36.10 -25.22
C SER A 93 4.50 -36.35 -25.32
N ARG A 94 4.05 -36.85 -26.48
CA ARG A 94 2.64 -37.26 -26.67
C ARG A 94 2.22 -38.36 -25.70
N GLU A 95 3.13 -39.30 -25.44
CA GLU A 95 2.93 -40.35 -24.45
C GLU A 95 2.63 -39.79 -23.05
N LYS A 96 3.40 -38.78 -22.61
CA LYS A 96 3.17 -38.14 -21.30
C LYS A 96 1.77 -37.53 -21.23
N ILE A 97 1.37 -36.78 -22.27
CA ILE A 97 0.06 -36.14 -22.33
C ILE A 97 -1.07 -37.19 -22.29
N ASP A 98 -0.97 -38.23 -23.13
CA ASP A 98 -2.00 -39.26 -23.24
C ASP A 98 -2.16 -40.05 -21.92
N ASN A 99 -1.06 -40.38 -21.23
CA ASN A 99 -1.13 -41.06 -19.93
C ASN A 99 -1.63 -40.15 -18.80
N THR A 100 -1.32 -38.85 -18.82
CA THR A 100 -1.94 -37.88 -17.88
C THR A 100 -3.44 -37.78 -18.10
N VAL A 101 -3.92 -37.81 -19.35
CA VAL A 101 -5.36 -37.81 -19.70
C VAL A 101 -6.05 -39.07 -19.16
N LEU A 102 -5.41 -40.24 -19.29
CA LEU A 102 -5.94 -41.50 -18.77
C LEU A 102 -5.95 -41.56 -17.23
N GLY A 103 -5.23 -40.66 -16.54
CA GLY A 103 -5.07 -40.69 -15.09
C GLY A 103 -4.17 -41.84 -14.62
N SER A 104 -3.27 -42.31 -15.48
CA SER A 104 -2.39 -43.46 -15.22
C SER A 104 -1.33 -43.11 -14.17
N ASN A 105 -1.66 -43.12 -12.88
CA ASN A 105 -0.75 -42.83 -11.74
C ASN A 105 -0.16 -41.40 -11.71
N SER A 106 -0.63 -40.59 -10.76
CA SER A 106 -0.26 -39.17 -10.59
C SER A 106 1.18 -38.92 -10.12
N PHE A 107 1.89 -39.93 -9.61
CA PHE A 107 3.32 -39.79 -9.26
C PHE A 107 4.22 -39.91 -10.49
N ILE A 108 3.74 -40.58 -11.53
CA ILE A 108 4.47 -40.85 -12.77
C ILE A 108 4.16 -39.80 -13.83
N TYR A 109 2.88 -39.45 -13.93
CA TYR A 109 2.39 -38.40 -14.82
C TYR A 109 1.71 -37.32 -13.97
N PRO A 110 2.49 -36.42 -13.33
CA PRO A 110 1.96 -35.40 -12.43
C PRO A 110 0.94 -34.48 -13.09
N ASN A 111 -0.09 -34.20 -12.30
CA ASN A 111 -1.21 -33.32 -12.57
C ASN A 111 -1.51 -32.67 -11.21
N THR A 112 -0.70 -31.69 -10.82
CA THR A 112 -0.77 -31.09 -9.48
C THR A 112 -1.46 -29.75 -9.55
N ASP A 113 -2.64 -29.66 -8.93
CA ASP A 113 -3.28 -28.39 -8.60
C ASP A 113 -2.63 -27.82 -7.34
N TRP A 114 -1.57 -27.02 -7.52
CA TRP A 114 -0.81 -26.42 -6.42
C TRP A 114 -1.65 -25.50 -5.54
N GLN A 115 -2.67 -24.83 -6.08
CA GLN A 115 -3.56 -23.99 -5.27
C GLN A 115 -4.34 -24.86 -4.28
N LYS A 116 -4.92 -25.96 -4.77
CA LYS A 116 -5.65 -26.92 -3.93
C LYS A 116 -4.71 -27.67 -2.99
N GLU A 117 -3.49 -27.96 -3.39
CA GLU A 117 -2.54 -28.71 -2.56
C GLU A 117 -2.05 -27.90 -1.35
N ILE A 118 -1.82 -26.59 -1.53
CA ILE A 118 -1.17 -25.74 -0.53
C ILE A 118 -2.16 -24.85 0.24
N LEU A 119 -3.26 -24.41 -0.40
CA LEU A 119 -4.16 -23.41 0.18
C LEU A 119 -5.48 -24.04 0.69
N ARG A 120 -6.00 -23.44 1.76
CA ARG A 120 -7.37 -23.63 2.25
C ARG A 120 -8.30 -22.64 1.56
N LYS A 121 -9.59 -22.99 1.49
CA LYS A 121 -10.62 -22.11 0.90
C LYS A 121 -10.93 -20.87 1.76
N SER A 122 -10.74 -20.98 3.07
CA SER A 122 -10.99 -19.91 4.03
C SER A 122 -10.13 -20.09 5.29
N THR A 123 -9.98 -19.03 6.06
CA THR A 123 -9.35 -19.00 7.38
C THR A 123 -10.27 -18.33 8.41
N MET A 124 -10.08 -18.66 9.69
CA MET A 124 -10.82 -18.07 10.81
C MET A 124 -9.86 -17.24 11.64
N ASN A 125 -10.21 -15.99 11.92
CA ASN A 125 -9.46 -15.06 12.74
C ASN A 125 -10.32 -14.64 13.94
N GLN A 126 -9.67 -14.19 15.00
CA GLN A 126 -10.34 -13.84 16.25
C GLN A 126 -9.83 -12.50 16.77
N ARG A 127 -10.75 -11.66 17.25
CA ARG A 127 -10.41 -10.37 17.86
C ARG A 127 -11.17 -10.22 19.18
N GLY A 128 -10.51 -9.63 20.16
CA GLY A 128 -11.06 -9.31 21.46
C GLY A 128 -10.62 -7.91 21.87
N HIS A 129 -11.55 -7.10 22.36
CA HIS A 129 -11.28 -5.77 22.88
C HIS A 129 -11.97 -5.59 24.23
N LEU A 130 -11.22 -5.10 25.21
CA LEU A 130 -11.71 -4.74 26.52
C LEU A 130 -11.30 -3.30 26.79
N ASN A 131 -12.23 -2.46 27.18
CA ASN A 131 -11.92 -1.12 27.66
C ASN A 131 -12.71 -0.77 28.92
N ILE A 132 -12.07 0.04 29.76
CA ILE A 132 -12.59 0.54 31.01
C ILE A 132 -12.40 2.06 31.01
N SER A 133 -13.47 2.79 31.24
CA SER A 133 -13.44 4.26 31.33
C SER A 133 -14.18 4.74 32.56
N GLY A 134 -13.63 5.72 33.26
CA GLY A 134 -14.26 6.27 34.46
C GLY A 134 -13.36 7.26 35.17
N GLY A 135 -13.81 7.74 36.34
CA GLY A 135 -13.02 8.62 37.18
C GLY A 135 -13.83 9.58 38.02
N GLY A 136 -13.14 10.28 38.91
CA GLY A 136 -13.69 11.37 39.71
C GLY A 136 -13.25 12.74 39.17
N LYS A 137 -13.49 13.78 39.98
CA LYS A 137 -13.06 15.16 39.66
C LYS A 137 -11.54 15.33 39.62
N VAL A 138 -10.81 14.55 40.42
CA VAL A 138 -9.34 14.64 40.54
C VAL A 138 -8.64 13.85 39.44
N ALA A 139 -9.08 12.62 39.16
CA ALA A 139 -8.45 11.75 38.19
C ALA A 139 -9.47 11.01 37.33
N LYS A 140 -9.23 11.02 36.01
CA LYS A 140 -10.01 10.31 34.99
C LYS A 140 -9.09 9.36 34.26
N TYR A 141 -9.57 8.16 33.98
CA TYR A 141 -8.77 7.12 33.34
C TYR A 141 -9.54 6.43 32.22
N TYR A 142 -8.78 6.02 31.21
CA TYR A 142 -9.19 5.11 30.16
C TYR A 142 -8.10 4.05 30.01
N VAL A 143 -8.46 2.79 30.21
CA VAL A 143 -7.56 1.64 30.06
C VAL A 143 -8.17 0.70 29.06
N ALA A 144 -7.40 0.29 28.06
CA ALA A 144 -7.85 -0.65 27.04
C ALA A 144 -6.80 -1.72 26.76
N GLY A 145 -7.30 -2.92 26.48
CA GLY A 145 -6.54 -4.06 26.01
C GLY A 145 -7.19 -4.63 24.76
N ALA A 146 -6.39 -4.93 23.74
CA ALA A 146 -6.85 -5.60 22.52
C ALA A 146 -5.98 -6.82 22.24
N PHE A 147 -6.61 -7.87 21.74
CA PHE A 147 -5.96 -9.07 21.23
C PHE A 147 -6.52 -9.39 19.85
N ALA A 148 -5.65 -9.62 18.89
CA ALA A 148 -6.02 -10.11 17.57
C ALA A 148 -5.16 -11.33 17.22
N LYS A 149 -5.80 -12.37 16.69
CA LYS A 149 -5.14 -13.54 16.12
C LYS A 149 -5.57 -13.71 14.67
N ASP A 150 -4.64 -13.46 13.76
CA ASP A 150 -4.85 -13.62 12.32
C ASP A 150 -4.12 -14.89 11.84
N ASN A 151 -4.88 -15.85 11.30
CA ASN A 151 -4.36 -17.10 10.80
C ASN A 151 -4.24 -17.08 9.27
N GLY A 152 -3.21 -17.71 8.72
CA GLY A 152 -3.05 -17.87 7.26
C GLY A 152 -4.00 -18.90 6.66
N MET A 153 -4.06 -18.91 5.33
CA MET A 153 -4.82 -19.89 4.54
C MET A 153 -3.98 -21.10 4.13
N LEU A 154 -2.82 -21.37 4.75
CA LEU A 154 -1.96 -22.48 4.35
C LEU A 154 -2.45 -23.79 4.96
N LYS A 155 -2.30 -24.88 4.21
CA LYS A 155 -2.51 -26.23 4.71
C LYS A 155 -1.30 -26.68 5.52
N VAL A 156 -1.58 -27.21 6.70
CA VAL A 156 -0.56 -27.81 7.59
C VAL A 156 -0.80 -29.30 7.52
N ASN A 157 0.06 -29.99 6.79
CA ASN A 157 0.06 -31.44 6.69
C ASN A 157 1.21 -31.94 7.58
N GLY A 158 0.98 -32.94 8.43
CA GLY A 158 1.90 -33.39 9.49
C GLY A 158 3.25 -33.96 9.02
N ASN A 159 3.65 -33.73 7.77
CA ASN A 159 4.96 -34.12 7.20
C ASN A 159 6.10 -33.21 7.69
N SER A 160 5.79 -32.10 8.37
CA SER A 160 6.76 -31.20 8.97
C SER A 160 6.59 -31.18 10.48
N ASN A 161 7.72 -31.10 11.19
CA ASN A 161 7.77 -31.04 12.65
C ASN A 161 7.35 -29.67 13.21
N PHE A 162 7.00 -28.72 12.35
CA PHE A 162 6.61 -27.36 12.73
C PHE A 162 5.37 -26.88 11.96
N ASN A 163 4.63 -25.96 12.58
CA ASN A 163 3.43 -25.38 11.97
C ASN A 163 3.84 -24.26 11.00
N ASN A 164 3.67 -24.53 9.70
CA ASN A 164 4.02 -23.62 8.62
C ASN A 164 2.90 -22.67 8.20
N ASN A 165 1.75 -22.71 8.85
CA ASN A 165 0.73 -21.70 8.61
C ASN A 165 1.09 -20.41 9.35
N ILE A 166 0.62 -19.28 8.82
CA ILE A 166 0.76 -17.99 9.49
C ILE A 166 -0.07 -18.02 10.79
N ASP A 167 0.57 -17.66 11.89
CA ASP A 167 -0.02 -17.34 13.19
C ASP A 167 0.53 -15.98 13.63
N LEU A 168 -0.24 -14.92 13.40
CA LEU A 168 0.09 -13.56 13.83
C LEU A 168 -0.78 -13.19 15.03
N LYS A 169 -0.15 -12.93 16.17
CA LYS A 169 -0.79 -12.44 17.39
C LYS A 169 -0.38 -10.99 17.62
N THR A 170 -1.37 -10.11 17.72
CA THR A 170 -1.15 -8.71 18.08
C THR A 170 -1.80 -8.43 19.42
N TYR A 171 -1.01 -7.90 20.35
CA TYR A 171 -1.43 -7.44 21.67
C TYR A 171 -1.31 -5.92 21.71
N GLN A 172 -2.36 -5.25 22.19
CA GLN A 172 -2.35 -3.80 22.36
C GLN A 172 -2.77 -3.44 23.76
N LEU A 173 -2.03 -2.52 24.36
CA LEU A 173 -2.32 -1.97 25.67
C LEU A 173 -2.32 -0.46 25.57
N ARG A 174 -3.34 0.18 26.14
CA ARG A 174 -3.45 1.63 26.22
C ARG A 174 -3.87 2.06 27.61
N SER A 175 -3.22 3.09 28.12
CA SER A 175 -3.61 3.79 29.34
C SER A 175 -3.53 5.29 29.11
N ASN A 176 -4.67 5.96 29.21
CA ASN A 176 -4.78 7.41 29.19
C ASN A 176 -5.31 7.86 30.56
N THR A 177 -4.52 8.66 31.27
CA THR A 177 -4.88 9.16 32.61
C THR A 177 -4.75 10.67 32.64
N ASN A 178 -5.82 11.35 33.05
CA ASN A 178 -5.90 12.78 33.22
C ASN A 178 -6.02 13.09 34.71
N ILE A 179 -5.13 13.93 35.24
CA ILE A 179 -5.03 14.26 36.67
C ILE A 179 -5.11 15.77 36.83
N ASN A 180 -6.20 16.25 37.42
CA ASN A 180 -6.36 17.64 37.82
C ASN A 180 -5.61 17.86 39.13
N VAL A 181 -4.38 18.38 39.05
CA VAL A 181 -3.52 18.67 40.21
C VAL A 181 -4.05 19.86 40.99
N THR A 182 -4.52 20.88 40.28
CA THR A 182 -5.24 22.04 40.83
C THR A 182 -6.44 22.35 39.93
N PRO A 183 -7.37 23.24 40.32
CA PRO A 183 -8.43 23.70 39.42
C PRO A 183 -7.93 24.38 38.13
N SER A 184 -6.65 24.76 38.08
CA SER A 184 -5.99 25.43 36.93
C SER A 184 -4.90 24.60 36.27
N SER A 185 -4.59 23.40 36.78
CA SER A 185 -3.44 22.59 36.35
C SER A 185 -3.85 21.14 36.12
N GLU A 186 -3.60 20.62 34.92
CA GLU A 186 -3.89 19.23 34.52
C GLU A 186 -2.59 18.56 34.03
N ILE A 187 -2.32 17.35 34.51
CA ILE A 187 -1.28 16.45 33.97
C ILE A 187 -1.98 15.30 33.26
N ILE A 188 -1.57 15.03 32.02
CA ILE A 188 -2.10 13.94 31.21
C ILE A 188 -0.96 12.98 30.88
N VAL A 189 -1.14 11.70 31.21
CA VAL A 189 -0.20 10.63 30.90
C VAL A 189 -0.85 9.69 29.90
N ARG A 190 -0.19 9.45 28.77
CA ARG A 190 -0.64 8.51 27.73
C ARG A 190 0.45 7.48 27.49
N LEU A 191 0.12 6.22 27.75
CA LEU A 191 0.96 5.06 27.49
C LEU A 191 0.25 4.18 26.47
N ALA A 192 0.99 3.75 25.44
CA ALA A 192 0.51 2.72 24.52
C ALA A 192 1.64 1.76 24.17
N GLY A 193 1.31 0.47 24.11
CA GLY A 193 2.20 -0.60 23.66
C GLY A 193 1.48 -1.46 22.64
N ILE A 194 2.16 -1.76 21.54
CA ILE A 194 1.70 -2.68 20.50
C ILE A 194 2.80 -3.73 20.32
N PHE A 195 2.42 -5.00 20.48
CA PHE A 195 3.33 -6.14 20.40
C PHE A 195 2.79 -7.11 19.36
N ASP A 196 3.62 -7.47 18.38
CA ASP A 196 3.31 -8.54 17.45
C ASP A 196 4.25 -9.70 17.67
N ASP A 197 3.69 -10.89 17.72
CA ASP A 197 4.42 -12.14 17.63
C ASP A 197 3.89 -12.91 16.42
N TYR A 198 4.79 -13.20 15.50
CA TYR A 198 4.50 -13.95 14.29
C TYR A 198 5.32 -15.22 14.26
N THR A 199 4.66 -16.30 13.87
CA THR A 199 5.30 -17.51 13.37
C THR A 199 4.63 -17.90 12.06
N GLY A 200 5.40 -18.35 11.08
CA GLY A 200 4.85 -18.82 9.81
C GLY A 200 5.93 -19.15 8.79
N PRO A 201 5.58 -19.25 7.50
CA PRO A 201 6.55 -19.61 6.46
C PRO A 201 7.59 -18.51 6.29
N ILE A 202 8.80 -18.91 5.89
CA ILE A 202 9.99 -18.02 5.75
C ILE A 202 9.68 -16.83 4.84
N ASN A 203 9.07 -17.11 3.67
CA ASN A 203 8.73 -16.12 2.66
C ASN A 203 7.38 -15.41 2.89
N GLY A 204 6.69 -15.70 4.01
CA GLY A 204 5.35 -15.19 4.30
C GLY A 204 4.27 -15.73 3.36
N GLY A 205 3.01 -15.38 3.62
CA GLY A 205 1.86 -15.89 2.86
C GLY A 205 1.84 -15.42 1.41
N THR A 206 2.21 -14.17 1.16
CA THR A 206 2.32 -13.62 -0.20
C THR A 206 3.40 -14.32 -1.01
N GLY A 207 4.56 -14.62 -0.40
CA GLY A 207 5.64 -15.35 -1.06
C GLY A 207 5.25 -16.78 -1.41
N VAL A 208 4.56 -17.48 -0.50
CA VAL A 208 4.04 -18.84 -0.76
C VAL A 208 3.00 -18.83 -1.88
N TYR A 209 2.07 -17.87 -1.88
CA TYR A 209 1.08 -17.74 -2.96
C TYR A 209 1.75 -17.47 -4.32
N LYS A 210 2.74 -16.57 -4.36
CA LYS A 210 3.51 -16.33 -5.58
C LYS A 210 4.24 -17.59 -6.03
N ASN A 211 4.84 -18.36 -5.12
CA ASN A 211 5.48 -19.62 -5.45
C ASN A 211 4.48 -20.61 -6.08
N VAL A 212 3.26 -20.74 -5.54
CA VAL A 212 2.19 -21.56 -6.12
C VAL A 212 1.92 -21.15 -7.57
N MET A 213 1.76 -19.86 -7.86
CA MET A 213 1.45 -19.38 -9.22
C MET A 213 2.61 -19.55 -10.21
N GLN A 214 3.85 -19.66 -9.71
CA GLN A 214 5.09 -19.73 -10.50
C GLN A 214 5.71 -21.15 -10.58
N THR A 215 4.92 -22.17 -10.27
CA THR A 215 5.35 -23.57 -10.27
C THR A 215 4.75 -24.34 -11.44
N ASN A 216 5.56 -25.18 -12.08
CA ASN A 216 5.09 -26.10 -13.11
C ASN A 216 4.12 -27.16 -12.53
N PRO A 217 2.91 -27.35 -13.09
CA PRO A 217 1.93 -28.30 -12.56
C PRO A 217 2.11 -29.76 -12.99
N VAL A 218 3.07 -30.07 -13.88
CA VAL A 218 3.17 -31.39 -14.57
C VAL A 218 4.54 -32.05 -14.52
N LEU A 219 5.57 -31.40 -13.99
CA LEU A 219 6.92 -31.99 -13.97
C LEU A 219 7.13 -32.97 -12.83
N PHE A 220 6.61 -32.69 -11.64
CA PHE A 220 6.83 -33.48 -10.43
C PHE A 220 5.64 -33.33 -9.46
N PRO A 221 5.38 -34.32 -8.59
CA PRO A 221 4.42 -34.21 -7.50
C PRO A 221 4.98 -33.39 -6.33
N ALA A 222 4.14 -33.03 -5.35
CA ALA A 222 4.60 -32.34 -4.13
C ALA A 222 5.68 -33.14 -3.36
N PHE A 223 5.47 -34.44 -3.24
CA PHE A 223 6.40 -35.42 -2.67
C PHE A 223 6.06 -36.82 -3.21
N TYR A 224 7.03 -37.72 -3.16
CA TYR A 224 6.83 -39.14 -3.42
C TYR A 224 6.52 -39.89 -2.12
N PRO A 225 5.68 -40.93 -2.15
CA PRO A 225 5.52 -41.82 -1.00
C PRO A 225 6.83 -42.57 -0.73
N VAL A 226 7.04 -42.95 0.53
CA VAL A 226 8.18 -43.78 0.92
C VAL A 226 8.02 -45.18 0.32
N ASP A 227 9.02 -45.62 -0.45
CA ASP A 227 9.10 -46.97 -1.01
C ASP A 227 9.99 -47.87 -0.13
N ASP A 228 10.06 -49.17 -0.47
CA ASP A 228 10.86 -50.15 0.28
C ASP A 228 12.36 -49.79 0.33
N ALA A 229 12.87 -49.09 -0.70
CA ALA A 229 14.26 -48.67 -0.77
C ALA A 229 14.58 -47.47 0.13
N HIS A 230 13.57 -46.67 0.49
CA HIS A 230 13.70 -45.45 1.28
C HIS A 230 13.07 -45.56 2.69
N MET A 231 12.71 -46.75 3.17
CA MET A 231 12.14 -46.94 4.52
C MET A 231 12.99 -46.38 5.67
N GLY A 232 14.32 -46.33 5.49
CA GLY A 232 15.25 -45.77 6.48
C GLY A 232 15.47 -44.26 6.38
N VAL A 233 14.81 -43.57 5.45
CA VAL A 233 14.94 -42.13 5.25
C VAL A 233 14.01 -41.38 6.19
N GLU A 234 14.57 -40.45 6.98
CA GLU A 234 13.81 -39.69 7.98
C GLU A 234 13.22 -38.37 7.43
N HIS A 235 13.62 -37.96 6.22
CA HIS A 235 13.15 -36.74 5.57
C HIS A 235 12.07 -37.00 4.51
N THR A 236 11.29 -35.96 4.19
CA THR A 236 10.27 -36.05 3.13
C THR A 236 10.93 -36.11 1.74
N LEU A 237 10.45 -37.04 0.90
CA LEU A 237 10.94 -37.27 -0.45
C LEU A 237 10.32 -36.26 -1.44
N PHE A 238 10.71 -34.98 -1.37
CA PHE A 238 10.08 -33.92 -2.19
C PHE A 238 10.30 -34.14 -3.68
N GLY A 239 9.24 -34.01 -4.48
CA GLY A 239 9.34 -34.16 -5.93
C GLY A 239 10.02 -32.95 -6.58
N ASN A 240 10.87 -33.19 -7.57
CA ASN A 240 11.47 -32.16 -8.40
C ASN A 240 11.88 -32.77 -9.76
N TYR A 241 12.60 -32.01 -10.59
CA TYR A 241 12.99 -32.43 -11.94
C TYR A 241 14.44 -32.02 -12.25
N ASP A 242 15.08 -32.80 -13.13
CA ASP A 242 16.44 -32.58 -13.63
C ASP A 242 17.47 -32.56 -12.48
N ASN A 243 18.03 -31.39 -12.16
CA ASN A 243 19.05 -31.22 -11.12
C ASN A 243 18.49 -30.66 -9.80
N GLY A 244 17.17 -30.67 -9.59
CA GLY A 244 16.55 -30.15 -8.36
C GLY A 244 16.39 -28.63 -8.30
N ASN A 245 16.54 -27.96 -9.44
CA ASN A 245 16.51 -26.50 -9.54
C ASN A 245 15.11 -25.94 -9.78
N TYR A 246 14.08 -26.77 -9.93
CA TYR A 246 12.70 -26.27 -10.09
C TYR A 246 12.10 -25.90 -8.74
N LEU A 247 11.27 -24.87 -8.73
CA LEU A 247 10.55 -24.46 -7.53
C LEU A 247 9.50 -25.50 -7.14
N ASN A 248 9.69 -26.19 -6.00
CA ASN A 248 8.61 -26.95 -5.36
C ASN A 248 7.99 -26.10 -4.23
N PRO A 249 6.76 -25.58 -4.39
CA PRO A 249 6.16 -24.64 -3.44
C PRO A 249 5.75 -25.33 -2.14
N TYR A 250 5.53 -26.65 -2.16
CA TYR A 250 5.26 -27.43 -0.94
C TYR A 250 6.54 -27.58 -0.13
N ALA A 251 7.64 -27.98 -0.75
CA ALA A 251 8.96 -28.05 -0.10
C ALA A 251 9.35 -26.70 0.50
N GLU A 252 9.20 -25.61 -0.26
CA GLU A 252 9.49 -24.25 0.22
C GLU A 252 8.59 -23.80 1.39
N MET A 253 7.34 -24.27 1.43
CA MET A 253 6.42 -23.98 2.54
C MET A 253 6.83 -24.72 3.81
N VAL A 254 7.32 -25.96 3.70
CA VAL A 254 7.53 -26.84 4.86
C VAL A 254 8.99 -27.02 5.28
N LYS A 255 9.95 -26.42 4.56
CA LYS A 255 11.38 -26.51 4.86
C LYS A 255 11.83 -25.75 6.11
N GLY A 256 10.99 -24.88 6.62
CA GLY A 256 11.32 -24.07 7.78
C GLY A 256 10.26 -23.03 8.10
N TYR A 257 10.52 -22.27 9.15
CA TYR A 257 9.64 -21.22 9.63
C TYR A 257 10.44 -19.98 9.99
N LYS A 258 9.72 -18.86 10.07
CA LYS A 258 10.25 -17.57 10.53
C LYS A 258 9.45 -17.13 11.74
N ASP A 259 10.18 -16.73 12.77
CA ASP A 259 9.63 -15.97 13.87
C ASP A 259 10.01 -14.51 13.70
N TYR A 260 9.08 -13.61 13.92
CA TYR A 260 9.42 -12.22 14.16
C TYR A 260 8.69 -11.71 15.39
N SER A 261 9.32 -10.77 16.08
CA SER A 261 8.68 -10.01 17.14
C SER A 261 8.84 -8.52 16.88
N ARG A 262 7.76 -7.77 17.10
CA ARG A 262 7.76 -6.32 17.00
C ARG A 262 7.17 -5.71 18.25
N SER A 263 7.88 -4.73 18.80
CA SER A 263 7.41 -3.93 19.94
C SER A 263 7.43 -2.46 19.55
N SER A 264 6.28 -1.79 19.62
CA SER A 264 6.18 -0.33 19.52
C SER A 264 5.60 0.21 20.82
N MET A 265 6.34 1.09 21.48
CA MET A 265 5.97 1.67 22.76
C MET A 265 6.00 3.19 22.65
N SER A 266 4.89 3.83 23.00
CA SER A 266 4.77 5.27 23.09
C SER A 266 4.43 5.71 24.51
N ALA A 267 5.20 6.66 25.04
CA ALA A 267 4.93 7.32 26.30
C ALA A 267 4.88 8.82 26.08
N THR A 268 3.77 9.44 26.48
CA THR A 268 3.54 10.88 26.34
C THR A 268 3.09 11.45 27.68
N ILE A 269 3.70 12.56 28.07
CA ILE A 269 3.29 13.35 29.22
C ILE A 269 2.95 14.74 28.70
N GLU A 270 1.78 15.23 29.07
CA GLU A 270 1.32 16.58 28.78
C GLU A 270 0.97 17.28 30.10
N PHE A 271 1.33 18.56 30.19
CA PHE A 271 0.99 19.44 31.29
C PHE A 271 0.23 20.64 30.72
N LYS A 272 -0.94 20.94 31.28
CA LYS A 272 -1.75 22.11 30.94
C LYS A 272 -1.89 23.00 32.16
N GLN A 273 -1.72 24.30 31.95
CA GLN A 273 -1.86 25.33 32.96
C GLN A 273 -2.73 26.46 32.41
N ASP A 274 -3.83 26.75 33.11
CA ASP A 274 -4.60 27.95 32.90
C ASP A 274 -3.90 29.13 33.60
N LEU A 275 -3.65 30.20 32.85
CA LEU A 275 -2.93 31.39 33.29
C LEU A 275 -3.88 32.58 33.43
N ASN A 276 -5.13 32.31 33.82
CA ASN A 276 -6.16 33.34 34.05
C ASN A 276 -5.74 34.40 35.09
N LEU A 277 -4.79 34.07 35.97
CA LEU A 277 -4.16 35.01 36.91
C LEU A 277 -3.38 36.13 36.21
N ILE A 278 -2.75 35.84 35.06
CA ILE A 278 -2.04 36.83 34.25
C ILE A 278 -3.04 37.59 33.39
N THR A 279 -3.84 36.86 32.62
CA THR A 279 -4.97 37.42 31.87
C THR A 279 -5.98 36.32 31.58
N LYS A 280 -7.26 36.68 31.65
CA LYS A 280 -8.36 35.77 31.29
C LYS A 280 -8.17 35.26 29.85
N GLY A 281 -8.32 33.95 29.68
CA GLY A 281 -8.25 33.27 28.40
C GLY A 281 -6.85 32.82 27.96
N LEU A 282 -5.81 33.08 28.76
CA LEU A 282 -4.44 32.58 28.51
C LEU A 282 -4.25 31.18 29.11
N SER A 283 -3.68 30.27 28.34
CA SER A 283 -3.28 28.94 28.78
C SER A 283 -1.96 28.50 28.15
N LEU A 284 -1.24 27.65 28.87
CA LEU A 284 0.02 27.04 28.45
C LEU A 284 -0.15 25.52 28.47
N SER A 285 0.24 24.84 27.40
CA SER A 285 0.41 23.39 27.38
C SER A 285 1.84 23.02 26.98
N GLY A 286 2.41 22.03 27.65
CA GLY A 286 3.70 21.42 27.29
C GLY A 286 3.53 19.91 27.16
N MET A 287 4.02 19.32 26.08
CA MET A 287 3.96 17.89 25.84
C MET A 287 5.35 17.35 25.50
N GLY A 288 5.76 16.29 26.19
CA GLY A 288 6.94 15.47 25.88
C GLY A 288 6.52 14.05 25.53
N SER A 289 7.03 13.51 24.42
CA SER A 289 6.71 12.17 23.96
C SER A 289 7.96 11.41 23.50
N THR A 290 8.04 10.13 23.83
CA THR A 290 9.01 9.19 23.27
C THR A 290 8.27 8.01 22.65
N ASN A 291 8.66 7.65 21.43
CA ASN A 291 8.25 6.42 20.77
C ASN A 291 9.50 5.57 20.51
N ARG A 292 9.44 4.29 20.91
CA ARG A 292 10.49 3.30 20.69
C ARG A 292 9.91 2.14 19.91
N GLN A 293 10.56 1.81 18.79
CA GLN A 293 10.22 0.64 18.00
C GLN A 293 11.40 -0.31 17.98
N SER A 294 11.13 -1.59 18.17
CA SER A 294 12.06 -2.69 17.99
C SER A 294 11.40 -3.76 17.14
N PHE A 295 12.13 -4.31 16.18
CA PHE A 295 11.74 -5.43 15.36
C PHE A 295 12.96 -6.31 15.11
N PHE A 296 12.76 -7.61 15.14
CA PHE A 296 13.71 -8.57 14.60
C PHE A 296 12.96 -9.74 13.99
N ASP A 297 13.58 -10.39 13.00
CA ASP A 297 13.14 -11.69 12.53
C ASP A 297 14.30 -12.69 12.46
N ILE A 298 13.93 -13.96 12.65
CA ILE A 298 14.84 -15.09 12.63
C ILE A 298 14.16 -16.23 11.87
N SER A 299 14.86 -16.75 10.87
CA SER A 299 14.40 -17.91 10.10
C SER A 299 15.19 -19.16 10.51
N ARG A 300 14.49 -20.30 10.62
CA ARG A 300 15.08 -21.61 10.87
C ARG A 300 14.60 -22.56 9.80
N PHE A 301 15.54 -23.14 9.05
CA PHE A 301 15.20 -23.92 7.88
C PHE A 301 16.29 -24.93 7.55
N TYR A 302 15.91 -25.99 6.87
CA TYR A 302 16.82 -26.95 6.26
C TYR A 302 16.74 -26.83 4.72
N ASN A 303 17.72 -27.41 4.03
CA ASN A 303 17.68 -27.53 2.58
C ASN A 303 16.98 -28.85 2.21
N PRO A 304 15.85 -28.82 1.49
CA PRO A 304 15.14 -30.05 1.11
C PRO A 304 15.97 -30.99 0.24
N PHE A 305 15.82 -32.30 0.48
CA PHE A 305 16.21 -33.31 -0.50
C PHE A 305 15.13 -33.43 -1.56
N TYR A 306 15.55 -33.45 -2.81
CA TYR A 306 14.71 -33.56 -3.98
C TYR A 306 14.89 -34.91 -4.65
N TYR A 307 13.78 -35.46 -5.12
CA TYR A 307 13.67 -36.76 -5.75
C TYR A 307 12.98 -36.62 -7.10
N GLN A 308 13.36 -37.50 -8.02
CA GLN A 308 12.64 -37.69 -9.27
C GLN A 308 12.49 -39.19 -9.55
N LEU A 309 11.64 -39.53 -10.52
CA LEU A 309 11.53 -40.89 -11.02
C LEU A 309 12.85 -41.33 -11.67
N LEU A 310 13.32 -42.52 -11.33
CA LEU A 310 14.47 -43.12 -11.97
C LEU A 310 14.11 -43.43 -13.44
N PRO A 311 14.82 -42.87 -14.43
CA PRO A 311 14.51 -43.09 -15.84
C PRO A 311 14.47 -44.58 -16.20
N GLY A 312 13.40 -45.02 -16.87
CA GLY A 312 13.22 -46.41 -17.29
C GLY A 312 12.78 -47.39 -16.19
N SER A 313 12.56 -46.94 -14.95
CA SER A 313 12.12 -47.80 -13.85
C SER A 313 10.63 -48.11 -13.84
N TYR A 314 9.82 -47.40 -14.63
CA TYR A 314 8.37 -47.56 -14.60
C TYR A 314 7.92 -48.80 -15.37
N ASP A 315 7.34 -49.76 -14.66
CA ASP A 315 6.66 -50.90 -15.24
C ASP A 315 5.15 -50.60 -15.39
N ARG A 316 4.70 -50.53 -16.64
CA ARG A 316 3.30 -50.24 -17.00
C ARG A 316 2.32 -51.34 -16.63
N HIS A 317 2.77 -52.59 -16.46
CA HIS A 317 1.89 -53.72 -16.12
C HIS A 317 1.63 -53.81 -14.62
N THR A 318 2.68 -53.64 -13.82
CA THR A 318 2.59 -53.72 -12.35
C THR A 318 2.33 -52.37 -11.69
N GLY A 319 2.60 -51.25 -12.38
CA GLY A 319 2.50 -49.92 -11.81
C GLY A 319 3.70 -49.50 -10.97
N ALA A 320 4.70 -50.37 -10.82
CA ALA A 320 5.88 -50.15 -9.99
C ALA A 320 6.82 -49.13 -10.63
N TYR A 321 7.45 -48.31 -9.79
CA TYR A 321 8.45 -47.31 -10.19
C TYR A 321 9.51 -47.18 -9.10
N ALA A 322 10.69 -46.66 -9.45
CA ALA A 322 11.72 -46.31 -8.50
C ALA A 322 12.00 -44.80 -8.56
N ILE A 323 12.49 -44.23 -7.47
CA ILE A 323 12.91 -42.83 -7.38
C ILE A 323 14.39 -42.74 -7.01
N ASN A 324 15.03 -41.61 -7.33
CA ASN A 324 16.39 -41.32 -6.90
C ASN A 324 16.50 -39.88 -6.40
N VAL A 325 17.37 -39.67 -5.42
CA VAL A 325 17.76 -38.32 -4.97
C VAL A 325 18.56 -37.62 -6.08
N ILE A 326 18.26 -36.35 -6.33
CA ILE A 326 18.90 -35.57 -7.41
C ILE A 326 19.79 -34.43 -6.89
N ASN A 327 19.73 -34.13 -5.60
CA ASN A 327 20.61 -33.18 -4.93
C ASN A 327 21.28 -33.76 -3.66
N PRO A 328 21.95 -34.93 -3.73
CA PRO A 328 22.44 -35.65 -2.55
C PRO A 328 23.43 -34.86 -1.69
N LEU A 329 24.14 -33.87 -2.26
CA LEU A 329 25.08 -33.01 -1.55
C LEU A 329 24.48 -31.66 -1.13
N GLY A 330 23.27 -31.34 -1.58
CA GLY A 330 22.62 -30.05 -1.34
C GLY A 330 21.60 -30.07 -0.20
N GLY A 331 20.94 -31.20 0.03
CA GLY A 331 19.98 -31.37 1.11
C GLY A 331 20.64 -31.45 2.49
N THR A 332 19.90 -31.03 3.53
CA THR A 332 20.36 -31.10 4.93
C THR A 332 19.24 -31.63 5.82
N GLU A 333 19.59 -32.45 6.82
CA GLU A 333 18.65 -33.00 7.81
C GLU A 333 18.62 -32.22 9.13
N TYR A 334 19.41 -31.14 9.21
CA TYR A 334 19.47 -30.25 10.36
C TYR A 334 18.94 -28.86 10.02
N LEU A 335 18.42 -28.16 11.03
CA LEU A 335 18.00 -26.77 10.89
C LEU A 335 19.21 -25.83 10.92
N GLY A 336 19.36 -25.03 9.88
CA GLY A 336 20.21 -23.85 9.86
C GLY A 336 19.51 -22.64 10.48
N LEU A 337 20.29 -21.57 10.67
CA LEU A 337 19.84 -20.28 11.19
C LEU A 337 20.08 -19.19 10.16
N GLY A 338 19.02 -18.47 9.78
CA GLY A 338 19.10 -17.23 9.01
C GLY A 338 18.74 -16.04 9.89
N GLY A 339 19.70 -15.14 10.12
CA GLY A 339 19.42 -13.85 10.75
C GLY A 339 18.76 -12.92 9.74
N GLY A 340 17.56 -12.42 10.04
CA GLY A 340 16.89 -11.46 9.17
C GLY A 340 17.03 -10.02 9.65
N ASP A 341 16.06 -9.20 9.28
CA ASP A 341 16.12 -7.77 9.50
C ASP A 341 16.04 -7.44 11.00
N LYS A 342 16.84 -6.45 11.41
CA LYS A 342 16.72 -5.83 12.74
C LYS A 342 16.44 -4.36 12.53
N GLN A 343 15.35 -3.87 13.11
CA GLN A 343 15.00 -2.46 13.07
C GLN A 343 14.83 -1.96 14.49
N VAL A 344 15.58 -0.92 14.84
CA VAL A 344 15.44 -0.24 16.12
C VAL A 344 15.33 1.24 15.84
N SER A 345 14.32 1.91 16.36
CA SER A 345 14.19 3.36 16.22
C SER A 345 13.70 4.03 17.48
N SER A 346 14.03 5.31 17.59
CA SER A 346 13.75 6.15 18.72
C SER A 346 13.33 7.54 18.26
N VAL A 347 12.09 7.90 18.50
CA VAL A 347 11.58 9.24 18.24
C VAL A 347 11.31 9.95 19.56
N PHE A 348 11.96 11.09 19.77
CA PHE A 348 11.59 12.03 20.81
C PHE A 348 10.91 13.23 20.18
N HIS A 349 9.81 13.68 20.79
CA HIS A 349 9.04 14.83 20.37
C HIS A 349 8.72 15.72 21.57
N LEU A 350 8.96 17.02 21.41
CA LEU A 350 8.61 18.05 22.38
C LEU A 350 7.72 19.08 21.69
N GLN A 351 6.65 19.47 22.37
CA GLN A 351 5.74 20.52 21.93
C GLN A 351 5.44 21.46 23.10
N SER A 352 5.37 22.75 22.81
CA SER A 352 4.87 23.75 23.75
C SER A 352 3.88 24.66 23.04
N ILE A 353 2.71 24.86 23.64
CA ILE A 353 1.60 25.62 23.08
C ILE A 353 1.27 26.74 24.07
N LEU A 354 1.41 27.98 23.64
CA LEU A 354 0.84 29.13 24.32
C LEU A 354 -0.43 29.53 23.58
N ASN A 355 -1.56 29.57 24.28
CA ASN A 355 -2.86 29.86 23.69
C ASN A 355 -3.55 30.99 24.44
N TYR A 356 -4.17 31.90 23.70
CA TYR A 356 -4.97 33.01 24.20
C TYR A 356 -6.29 33.03 23.44
N SER A 357 -7.42 33.00 24.14
CA SER A 357 -8.74 33.10 23.52
C SER A 357 -9.66 33.92 24.41
N ARG A 358 -10.18 35.03 23.90
CA ARG A 358 -11.05 35.92 24.68
C ARG A 358 -12.09 36.61 23.81
N VAL A 359 -13.30 36.71 24.35
CA VAL A 359 -14.39 37.50 23.76
C VAL A 359 -14.47 38.87 24.45
N PHE A 360 -14.48 39.93 23.65
CA PHE A 360 -14.63 41.33 24.07
C PHE A 360 -15.96 41.88 23.57
N GLY A 361 -16.68 42.59 24.47
CA GLY A 361 -17.96 43.23 24.13
C GLY A 361 -18.99 42.26 23.53
N GLU A 362 -18.96 40.99 23.96
CA GLU A 362 -19.81 39.86 23.49
C GLU A 362 -19.69 39.48 22.00
N LYS A 363 -19.08 40.34 21.18
CA LYS A 363 -19.04 40.20 19.72
C LYS A 363 -17.65 39.95 19.15
N HIS A 364 -16.59 40.40 19.81
CA HIS A 364 -15.23 40.34 19.27
C HIS A 364 -14.48 39.17 19.90
N ASN A 365 -14.40 38.04 19.20
CA ASN A 365 -13.58 36.91 19.62
C ASN A 365 -12.17 37.05 19.04
N ILE A 366 -11.17 37.16 19.91
CA ILE A 366 -9.75 37.25 19.55
C ILE A 366 -9.05 35.99 20.05
N GLY A 367 -8.36 35.30 19.14
CA GLY A 367 -7.53 34.15 19.43
C GLY A 367 -6.08 34.36 19.00
N GLY A 368 -5.16 33.84 19.78
CA GLY A 368 -3.73 33.79 19.48
C GLY A 368 -3.15 32.47 19.96
N LEU A 369 -2.39 31.79 19.13
CA LEU A 369 -1.79 30.50 19.43
C LEU A 369 -0.35 30.49 18.90
N LEU A 370 0.58 30.06 19.73
CA LEU A 370 1.99 29.91 19.40
C LEU A 370 2.43 28.49 19.77
N VAL A 371 3.02 27.78 18.83
CA VAL A 371 3.42 26.37 18.97
C VAL A 371 4.90 26.24 18.65
N TYR A 372 5.67 25.83 19.64
CA TYR A 372 7.05 25.40 19.45
C TYR A 372 7.09 23.88 19.33
N LEU A 373 7.82 23.37 18.33
CA LEU A 373 7.96 21.95 18.03
C LEU A 373 9.45 21.61 17.94
N MET A 374 9.82 20.48 18.53
CA MET A 374 11.13 19.87 18.36
C MET A 374 10.97 18.37 18.20
N ARG A 375 11.75 17.79 17.29
CA ARG A 375 11.77 16.35 17.03
C ARG A 375 13.19 15.86 16.82
N ASN A 376 13.49 14.70 17.41
CA ASN A 376 14.73 13.97 17.21
C ASN A 376 14.40 12.49 16.93
N ASN A 377 14.80 11.96 15.78
CA ASN A 377 14.52 10.59 15.37
C ASN A 377 15.82 9.86 15.04
N LEU A 378 16.16 8.83 15.81
CA LEU A 378 17.34 8.00 15.60
C LEU A 378 16.91 6.63 15.10
N VAL A 379 17.59 6.13 14.06
CA VAL A 379 17.38 4.79 13.49
C VAL A 379 18.68 4.01 13.67
N GLY A 380 18.59 2.79 14.19
CA GLY A 380 19.71 1.87 14.37
C GLY A 380 19.80 0.85 13.24
N ASN A 381 20.90 0.08 13.23
CA ASN A 381 21.18 -0.97 12.24
C ASN A 381 21.20 -0.47 10.78
N VAL A 382 21.91 0.63 10.54
CA VAL A 382 22.11 1.25 9.22
C VAL A 382 23.52 0.97 8.70
N SER A 383 23.69 0.96 7.37
CA SER A 383 24.95 0.63 6.70
C SER A 383 25.81 1.84 6.32
N ASP A 384 25.29 3.07 6.47
CA ASP A 384 25.99 4.31 6.16
C ASP A 384 26.00 5.32 7.32
N LEU A 385 27.05 6.13 7.38
CA LEU A 385 27.26 7.15 8.41
C LEU A 385 26.16 8.22 8.40
N GLN A 386 25.71 8.70 7.24
CA GLN A 386 24.72 9.78 7.14
C GLN A 386 23.36 9.32 7.70
N GLU A 387 23.01 8.05 7.51
CA GLU A 387 21.77 7.47 8.05
C GLU A 387 21.82 7.26 9.57
N SER A 388 23.03 7.05 10.12
CA SER A 388 23.23 6.82 11.56
C SER A 388 22.99 8.08 12.40
N LEU A 389 23.06 9.26 11.78
CA LEU A 389 22.87 10.53 12.46
C LEU A 389 21.38 10.76 12.80
N PRO A 390 21.04 11.33 13.97
CA PRO A 390 19.64 11.58 14.34
C PRO A 390 18.97 12.58 13.40
N TYR A 391 17.79 12.28 12.88
CA TYR A 391 16.95 13.19 12.10
C TYR A 391 16.33 14.26 12.98
N ARG A 392 16.59 15.54 12.69
CA ARG A 392 16.20 16.68 13.53
C ARG A 392 15.41 17.73 12.78
N ASN A 393 14.31 18.15 13.40
CA ASN A 393 13.49 19.27 12.96
C ASN A 393 13.12 20.13 14.17
N SER A 394 13.07 21.44 13.97
CA SER A 394 12.55 22.41 14.95
C SER A 394 11.71 23.43 14.21
N GLY A 395 10.62 23.87 14.83
CA GLY A 395 9.74 24.85 14.22
C GLY A 395 9.00 25.68 15.25
N LEU A 396 8.69 26.91 14.86
CA LEU A 396 7.80 27.81 15.58
C LEU A 396 6.65 28.18 14.64
N SER A 397 5.43 27.82 15.02
CA SER A 397 4.23 28.17 14.28
C SER A 397 3.34 29.07 15.11
N GLY A 398 2.64 29.99 14.45
CA GLY A 398 1.69 30.88 15.09
C GLY A 398 0.36 30.92 14.33
N ARG A 399 -0.72 31.20 15.06
CA ARG A 399 -2.07 31.42 14.55
C ARG A 399 -2.70 32.59 15.29
N PHE A 400 -3.24 33.53 14.55
CA PHE A 400 -4.04 34.63 15.06
C PHE A 400 -5.42 34.55 14.41
N THR A 401 -6.47 34.62 15.22
CA THR A 401 -7.84 34.57 14.76
C THR A 401 -8.62 35.75 15.29
N TYR A 402 -9.53 36.26 14.46
CA TYR A 402 -10.49 37.29 14.82
C TYR A 402 -11.85 36.89 14.27
N ALA A 403 -12.86 36.79 15.14
CA ALA A 403 -14.23 36.59 14.73
C ALA A 403 -15.10 37.71 15.27
N TYR A 404 -15.96 38.26 14.42
CA TYR A 404 -16.91 39.31 14.77
C TYR A 404 -18.34 38.78 14.67
N ASP A 405 -19.04 38.78 15.81
CA ASP A 405 -20.48 38.54 15.93
C ASP A 405 -20.94 37.23 15.27
N ASN A 406 -20.05 36.22 15.25
CA ASN A 406 -20.22 34.95 14.53
C ASN A 406 -20.53 35.07 13.03
N ARG A 407 -20.30 36.24 12.42
CA ARG A 407 -20.56 36.53 10.99
C ARG A 407 -19.30 36.51 10.16
N TYR A 408 -18.28 37.24 10.60
CA TYR A 408 -17.00 37.32 9.89
C TYR A 408 -15.91 36.67 10.74
N ALA A 409 -15.09 35.85 10.12
CA ALA A 409 -13.87 35.34 10.71
C ALA A 409 -12.69 35.62 9.78
N ALA A 410 -11.58 36.04 10.37
CA ALA A 410 -10.30 36.19 9.70
C ALA A 410 -9.24 35.45 10.50
N GLU A 411 -8.30 34.85 9.81
CA GLU A 411 -7.16 34.17 10.43
C GLU A 411 -5.87 34.45 9.66
N PHE A 412 -4.78 34.52 10.41
CA PHE A 412 -3.43 34.57 9.88
C PHE A 412 -2.59 33.54 10.62
N ASN A 413 -1.92 32.68 9.88
CA ASN A 413 -0.99 31.70 10.43
C ASN A 413 0.38 31.85 9.79
N PHE A 414 1.40 31.43 10.51
CA PHE A 414 2.74 31.27 9.96
C PHE A 414 3.41 30.03 10.53
N GLY A 415 4.32 29.45 9.76
CA GLY A 415 5.26 28.43 10.22
C GLY A 415 6.69 28.84 9.88
N TYR A 416 7.55 28.95 10.88
CA TYR A 416 8.98 29.15 10.73
C TYR A 416 9.70 27.84 11.09
N ASN A 417 10.13 27.09 10.08
CA ASN A 417 10.59 25.71 10.22
C ASN A 417 12.06 25.56 9.84
N GLY A 418 12.83 24.87 10.67
CA GLY A 418 14.21 24.49 10.44
C GLY A 418 14.36 23.01 10.10
N SER A 419 15.14 22.72 9.06
CA SER A 419 15.52 21.35 8.69
C SER A 419 17.03 21.24 8.53
N GLU A 420 17.65 20.24 9.16
CA GLU A 420 19.09 19.99 9.08
C GLU A 420 19.59 19.56 7.68
N ARG A 421 18.65 19.20 6.78
CA ARG A 421 18.95 18.73 5.42
C ARG A 421 19.54 19.82 4.54
N PHE A 422 19.27 21.08 4.87
CA PHE A 422 19.69 22.24 4.10
C PHE A 422 20.94 22.89 4.68
N TYR A 423 21.70 23.55 3.79
CA TYR A 423 22.86 24.35 4.17
C TYR A 423 22.44 25.48 5.12
N LYS A 424 23.38 26.01 5.91
CA LYS A 424 23.10 27.00 6.97
C LYS A 424 22.33 28.25 6.49
N THR A 425 22.48 28.65 5.23
CA THR A 425 21.78 29.80 4.62
C THR A 425 20.33 29.50 4.23
N ASN A 426 20.00 28.24 3.97
CA ASN A 426 18.67 27.78 3.50
C ASN A 426 17.93 26.93 4.56
N ARG A 427 18.49 26.86 5.78
CA ARG A 427 18.05 25.95 6.85
C ARG A 427 16.64 26.22 7.34
N PHE A 428 16.25 27.49 7.37
CA PHE A 428 14.94 27.93 7.86
C PHE A 428 14.07 28.45 6.73
N GLY A 429 12.82 27.99 6.69
CA GLY A 429 11.79 28.47 5.77
C GLY A 429 10.65 29.14 6.53
N PHE A 430 10.11 30.23 5.96
CA PHE A 430 8.94 30.95 6.48
C PHE A 430 7.74 30.75 5.57
N PHE A 431 6.65 30.24 6.13
CA PHE A 431 5.48 29.79 5.39
C PHE A 431 4.20 30.42 5.95
N PRO A 432 3.79 31.61 5.47
CA PRO A 432 2.59 32.29 5.91
C PRO A 432 1.34 31.74 5.22
N SER A 433 0.20 31.85 5.90
CA SER A 433 -1.14 31.60 5.34
C SER A 433 -2.15 32.56 5.96
N ALA A 434 -3.20 32.87 5.22
CA ALA A 434 -4.31 33.66 5.70
C ALA A 434 -5.63 33.06 5.21
N GLY A 435 -6.68 33.28 5.99
CA GLY A 435 -8.02 32.80 5.69
C GLY A 435 -9.08 33.79 6.10
N VAL A 436 -10.19 33.79 5.37
CA VAL A 436 -11.40 34.51 5.73
C VAL A 436 -12.60 33.58 5.61
N ALA A 437 -13.58 33.77 6.48
CA ALA A 437 -14.87 33.10 6.38
C ALA A 437 -16.02 34.06 6.68
N TRP A 438 -17.11 33.90 5.95
CA TRP A 438 -18.34 34.66 6.12
C TRP A 438 -19.52 33.71 6.28
N THR A 439 -20.14 33.74 7.45
CA THR A 439 -21.38 33.04 7.74
C THR A 439 -22.56 33.93 7.36
N VAL A 440 -22.95 33.89 6.08
CA VAL A 440 -24.04 34.71 5.51
C VAL A 440 -25.36 34.47 6.23
N SER A 441 -25.62 33.24 6.67
CA SER A 441 -26.86 32.88 7.39
C SER A 441 -27.02 33.55 8.76
N ASN A 442 -25.98 34.21 9.27
CA ASN A 442 -26.03 34.97 10.52
C ASN A 442 -26.30 36.46 10.28
N GLU A 443 -26.46 36.90 9.03
CA GLU A 443 -26.77 38.30 8.72
C GLU A 443 -28.22 38.65 9.03
N LYS A 444 -28.46 39.90 9.42
CA LYS A 444 -29.82 40.38 9.75
C LYS A 444 -30.78 40.34 8.56
N PHE A 445 -30.25 40.44 7.34
CA PHE A 445 -31.03 40.36 6.11
C PHE A 445 -31.34 38.93 5.70
N TRP A 446 -30.70 37.94 6.35
CA TRP A 446 -30.91 36.54 6.03
C TRP A 446 -32.19 36.05 6.72
N ASP A 447 -33.25 35.88 5.93
CA ASP A 447 -34.44 35.18 6.39
C ASP A 447 -34.22 33.68 6.21
N PRO A 448 -34.19 32.87 7.29
CA PRO A 448 -34.01 31.43 7.18
C PRO A 448 -35.26 30.78 6.55
N ASP A 449 -35.33 30.75 5.23
CA ASP A 449 -36.30 29.93 4.53
C ASP A 449 -36.05 28.45 4.86
N PHE A 450 -37.13 27.66 4.90
CA PHE A 450 -37.08 26.23 5.22
C PHE A 450 -36.11 25.47 4.33
N ALA A 451 -35.95 25.90 3.08
CA ALA A 451 -35.08 25.27 2.10
C ALA A 451 -33.58 25.44 2.41
N LEU A 452 -33.12 26.63 2.80
CA LEU A 452 -31.70 26.95 2.99
C LEU A 452 -31.45 27.61 4.36
N SER A 453 -31.08 26.79 5.34
CA SER A 453 -30.92 27.19 6.73
C SER A 453 -29.51 27.63 7.12
N LYS A 454 -28.47 27.25 6.36
CA LYS A 454 -27.07 27.64 6.61
C LYS A 454 -26.38 27.95 5.29
N LEU A 455 -25.66 29.06 5.24
CA LEU A 455 -24.76 29.43 4.16
C LEU A 455 -23.49 30.02 4.76
N LYS A 456 -22.35 29.39 4.50
CA LYS A 456 -21.04 29.88 4.90
C LYS A 456 -20.04 29.75 3.77
N LEU A 457 -19.31 30.83 3.53
CA LEU A 457 -18.25 30.92 2.53
C LEU A 457 -16.91 30.99 3.25
N ARG A 458 -15.89 30.32 2.70
CA ARG A 458 -14.52 30.28 3.25
C ARG A 458 -13.51 30.38 2.12
N ALA A 459 -12.44 31.12 2.35
CA ALA A 459 -11.32 31.22 1.44
C ALA A 459 -10.01 31.20 2.24
N THR A 460 -9.06 30.35 1.86
CA THR A 460 -7.73 30.31 2.45
C THR A 460 -6.65 30.30 1.38
N TYR A 461 -5.58 31.03 1.63
CA TYR A 461 -4.40 31.08 0.76
C TYR A 461 -3.13 31.03 1.60
N GLY A 462 -2.17 30.20 1.21
CA GLY A 462 -0.93 30.10 1.97
C GLY A 462 0.18 29.32 1.28
N LEU A 463 1.36 29.43 1.88
CA LEU A 463 2.55 28.71 1.50
C LEU A 463 2.76 27.55 2.47
N VAL A 464 3.22 26.41 1.96
CA VAL A 464 3.68 25.29 2.79
C VAL A 464 4.97 24.73 2.22
N GLY A 465 5.98 24.51 3.06
CA GLY A 465 7.25 23.92 2.66
C GLY A 465 7.34 22.45 3.00
N ASN A 466 7.98 21.66 2.14
CA ASN A 466 8.35 20.26 2.33
C ASN A 466 9.88 20.13 2.40
N ASP A 467 10.40 19.49 3.46
CA ASP A 467 11.83 19.19 3.60
C ASP A 467 12.21 17.76 3.18
N GLN A 468 11.23 16.88 3.00
CA GLN A 468 11.46 15.47 2.67
C GLN A 468 11.75 15.30 1.17
N ILE A 469 12.88 15.82 0.72
CA ILE A 469 13.36 15.76 -0.68
C ILE A 469 14.49 14.74 -0.83
N GLY A 470 14.55 14.00 -1.93
CA GLY A 470 15.58 12.98 -2.16
C GLY A 470 15.49 11.75 -1.25
N SER A 471 16.53 10.92 -1.24
CA SER A 471 16.60 9.71 -0.40
C SER A 471 17.14 10.00 1.02
N ALA A 472 17.23 8.96 1.86
CA ALA A 472 17.86 9.04 3.17
C ALA A 472 19.39 9.20 3.07
N GLN A 473 20.02 8.58 2.08
CA GLN A 473 21.45 8.69 1.78
C GLN A 473 21.80 10.06 1.16
N ASP A 474 20.79 10.73 0.59
CA ASP A 474 20.87 12.07 0.00
C ASP A 474 20.61 13.21 0.99
N ARG A 475 20.54 12.92 2.29
CA ARG A 475 20.09 13.85 3.33
C ARG A 475 20.88 15.16 3.40
N PHE A 476 22.19 15.13 3.12
CA PHE A 476 23.04 16.31 3.17
C PHE A 476 23.55 16.67 1.77
N PHE A 477 22.66 17.23 0.95
CA PHE A 477 23.00 17.69 -0.40
C PHE A 477 24.12 18.73 -0.43
N TYR A 478 24.34 19.46 0.66
CA TYR A 478 25.41 20.45 0.79
C TYR A 478 26.78 19.84 1.16
N LEU A 479 26.87 18.51 1.22
CA LEU A 479 28.11 17.76 1.39
C LEU A 479 28.32 16.84 0.18
N SER A 480 29.57 16.76 -0.28
CA SER A 480 29.98 15.79 -1.28
C SER A 480 30.03 14.39 -0.65
N ASP A 481 29.60 13.38 -1.41
CA ASP A 481 29.69 11.97 -1.04
C ASP A 481 30.69 11.27 -1.97
N VAL A 482 31.72 10.66 -1.38
CA VAL A 482 32.86 10.08 -2.10
C VAL A 482 33.14 8.69 -1.57
N ASN A 483 33.03 7.69 -2.44
CA ASN A 483 33.49 6.34 -2.17
C ASN A 483 35.00 6.26 -2.43
N MET A 484 35.78 6.19 -1.35
CA MET A 484 37.23 6.09 -1.38
C MET A 484 37.77 4.70 -1.78
N ASN A 485 36.91 3.69 -1.92
CA ASN A 485 37.29 2.29 -2.13
C ASN A 485 36.35 1.60 -3.13
N ASP A 486 36.20 2.16 -4.33
CA ASP A 486 35.37 1.59 -5.39
C ASP A 486 36.13 0.55 -6.21
N SER A 487 35.74 -0.72 -6.06
CA SER A 487 36.32 -1.84 -6.80
C SER A 487 36.02 -1.78 -8.31
N ASN A 488 34.97 -1.08 -8.74
CA ASN A 488 34.63 -0.90 -10.17
C ASN A 488 35.54 0.13 -10.86
N ARG A 489 36.20 1.00 -10.08
CA ARG A 489 37.23 1.93 -10.56
C ARG A 489 38.64 1.45 -10.24
N SER A 490 38.81 0.16 -9.95
CA SER A 490 40.12 -0.36 -9.55
C SER A 490 41.15 -0.30 -10.69
N GLY A 491 42.37 0.11 -10.37
CA GLY A 491 43.54 -0.11 -11.20
C GLY A 491 44.19 -1.46 -10.90
N VAL A 492 44.69 -2.13 -11.95
CA VAL A 492 45.51 -3.34 -11.84
C VAL A 492 46.92 -2.99 -12.29
N PHE A 493 47.92 -3.31 -11.48
CA PHE A 493 49.32 -2.93 -11.68
C PHE A 493 50.24 -4.17 -11.59
N GLY A 494 51.48 -4.01 -12.05
CA GLY A 494 52.49 -5.07 -12.13
C GLY A 494 52.42 -5.86 -13.44
N GLU A 495 53.53 -6.51 -13.82
CA GLU A 495 53.62 -7.33 -15.05
C GLU A 495 52.66 -8.52 -15.01
N ASP A 496 52.48 -9.14 -13.85
CA ASP A 496 51.61 -10.31 -13.66
C ASP A 496 50.13 -9.96 -13.37
N ARG A 497 49.76 -8.67 -13.38
CA ARG A 497 48.40 -8.17 -13.05
C ARG A 497 47.86 -8.66 -11.69
N GLY A 498 48.73 -9.05 -10.76
CA GLY A 498 48.36 -9.57 -9.44
C GLY A 498 48.04 -8.49 -8.39
N TYR A 499 48.39 -7.22 -8.63
CA TYR A 499 48.15 -6.14 -7.67
C TYR A 499 46.98 -5.26 -8.10
N ARG A 500 45.88 -5.31 -7.34
CA ARG A 500 44.67 -4.51 -7.57
C ARG A 500 44.49 -3.49 -6.45
N ARG A 501 44.30 -2.22 -6.80
CA ARG A 501 43.80 -1.19 -5.88
C ARG A 501 42.48 -0.65 -6.37
N SER A 502 41.49 -0.61 -5.49
CA SER A 502 40.24 0.11 -5.74
C SER A 502 40.49 1.58 -6.03
N GLY A 503 39.65 2.15 -6.87
CA GLY A 503 39.68 3.57 -7.20
C GLY A 503 38.78 4.38 -6.27
N ILE A 504 38.63 5.65 -6.63
CA ILE A 504 37.74 6.59 -5.94
C ILE A 504 36.60 6.96 -6.91
N THR A 505 35.37 6.98 -6.39
CA THR A 505 34.19 7.45 -7.14
C THR A 505 33.49 8.53 -6.34
N VAL A 506 33.14 9.63 -7.00
CA VAL A 506 32.22 10.63 -6.42
C VAL A 506 30.81 10.14 -6.67
N ASN A 507 30.08 9.84 -5.60
CA ASN A 507 28.68 9.42 -5.66
C ASN A 507 27.74 10.63 -5.80
N ARG A 508 28.13 11.77 -5.20
CA ARG A 508 27.34 13.01 -5.22
C ARG A 508 28.23 14.23 -5.03
N TYR A 509 27.96 15.28 -5.82
CA TYR A 509 28.56 16.60 -5.65
C TYR A 509 27.76 17.45 -4.65
N ASP A 510 28.42 18.33 -3.91
CA ASP A 510 27.72 19.26 -3.04
C ASP A 510 26.96 20.33 -3.82
N ASN A 511 25.77 20.66 -3.33
CA ASN A 511 24.96 21.76 -3.79
C ASN A 511 24.35 22.47 -2.57
N ARG A 512 24.86 23.67 -2.27
CA ARG A 512 24.46 24.47 -1.09
C ARG A 512 23.18 25.26 -1.31
N ASP A 513 22.75 25.39 -2.56
CA ASP A 513 21.57 26.15 -2.97
C ASP A 513 20.29 25.31 -2.87
N ILE A 514 20.42 23.99 -2.68
CA ILE A 514 19.26 23.13 -2.47
C ILE A 514 18.49 23.58 -1.22
N THR A 515 17.18 23.77 -1.42
CA THR A 515 16.25 24.34 -0.45
C THR A 515 14.89 23.64 -0.47
N TRP A 516 13.95 24.17 0.30
CA TRP A 516 12.59 23.68 0.49
C TRP A 516 11.81 23.58 -0.83
N GLU A 517 11.11 22.45 -0.99
CA GLU A 517 10.01 22.36 -1.95
C GLU A 517 8.82 23.15 -1.43
N THR A 518 8.36 24.16 -2.17
CA THR A 518 7.32 25.07 -1.68
C THR A 518 6.04 24.94 -2.49
N SER A 519 4.92 24.85 -1.79
CA SER A 519 3.57 24.69 -2.34
C SER A 519 2.74 25.94 -2.03
N LYS A 520 2.22 26.60 -3.06
CA LYS A 520 1.21 27.66 -2.94
C LYS A 520 -0.16 27.02 -3.03
N LYS A 521 -0.99 27.18 -2.00
CA LYS A 521 -2.32 26.57 -1.91
C LYS A 521 -3.39 27.63 -1.81
N LEU A 522 -4.44 27.47 -2.60
CA LEU A 522 -5.71 28.19 -2.51
C LEU A 522 -6.81 27.16 -2.23
N ASN A 523 -7.70 27.47 -1.31
CA ASN A 523 -8.91 26.71 -1.06
C ASN A 523 -10.11 27.67 -0.94
N LEU A 524 -11.16 27.39 -1.69
CA LEU A 524 -12.43 28.11 -1.66
C LEU A 524 -13.51 27.11 -1.25
N GLY A 525 -14.12 27.30 -0.10
CA GLY A 525 -15.13 26.40 0.44
C GLY A 525 -16.51 27.04 0.55
N LEU A 526 -17.52 26.20 0.37
CA LEU A 526 -18.93 26.49 0.48
C LEU A 526 -19.56 25.47 1.44
N GLU A 527 -20.20 25.94 2.51
CA GLU A 527 -20.99 25.11 3.41
C GLU A 527 -22.46 25.51 3.28
N LEU A 528 -23.31 24.55 2.91
CA LEU A 528 -24.76 24.71 2.82
C LEU A 528 -25.44 23.77 3.82
N GLY A 529 -26.43 24.28 4.54
CA GLY A 529 -27.36 23.46 5.32
C GLY A 529 -28.77 23.65 4.79
N LEU A 530 -29.43 22.55 4.44
CA LEU A 530 -30.76 22.53 3.87
C LEU A 530 -31.75 21.88 4.82
N LEU A 531 -33.04 22.23 4.70
CA LEU A 531 -34.14 21.59 5.45
C LEU A 531 -33.95 21.63 6.98
N LYS A 532 -33.54 22.77 7.52
CA LYS A 532 -33.12 22.94 8.92
C LYS A 532 -31.89 22.10 9.29
N ASN A 533 -30.86 22.16 8.43
CA ASN A 533 -29.58 21.44 8.58
C ASN A 533 -29.73 19.91 8.67
N LYS A 534 -30.80 19.36 8.11
CA LYS A 534 -30.96 17.90 7.96
C LYS A 534 -30.06 17.36 6.86
N VAL A 535 -29.75 18.18 5.86
CA VAL A 535 -28.77 17.88 4.81
C VAL A 535 -27.70 18.96 4.87
N GLU A 536 -26.46 18.55 5.08
CA GLU A 536 -25.29 19.41 5.02
C GLU A 536 -24.49 19.07 3.76
N ILE A 537 -24.12 20.09 2.99
CA ILE A 537 -23.28 19.98 1.81
C ILE A 537 -22.03 20.82 2.07
N LEU A 538 -20.86 20.19 1.96
CA LEU A 538 -19.57 20.85 1.99
C LEU A 538 -18.96 20.70 0.60
N ALA A 539 -18.59 21.80 -0.04
CA ALA A 539 -17.94 21.80 -1.33
C ALA A 539 -16.70 22.69 -1.28
N ASP A 540 -15.53 22.14 -1.58
CA ASP A 540 -14.26 22.84 -1.62
C ASP A 540 -13.66 22.76 -3.04
N TYR A 541 -13.32 23.92 -3.62
CA TYR A 541 -12.43 24.01 -4.78
C TYR A 541 -11.02 24.33 -4.28
N PHE A 542 -10.03 23.57 -4.74
CA PHE A 542 -8.64 23.77 -4.32
C PHE A 542 -7.69 23.80 -5.51
N THR A 543 -6.62 24.59 -5.38
CA THR A 543 -5.50 24.61 -6.32
C THR A 543 -4.19 24.60 -5.56
N GLU A 544 -3.22 23.89 -6.09
CA GLU A 544 -1.85 23.80 -5.60
C GLU A 544 -0.87 24.08 -6.74
N HIS A 545 0.07 24.99 -6.53
CA HIS A 545 1.23 25.21 -7.39
C HIS A 545 2.50 24.96 -6.59
N ARG A 546 3.20 23.88 -6.93
CA ARG A 546 4.44 23.47 -6.27
C ARG A 546 5.63 23.83 -7.14
N TYR A 547 6.59 24.53 -6.55
CA TYR A 547 7.82 24.98 -7.20
C TYR A 547 9.03 24.59 -6.36
N ASN A 548 10.22 24.69 -6.97
CA ASN A 548 11.48 24.21 -6.40
C ASN A 548 11.47 22.70 -6.15
N ILE A 549 10.85 21.90 -7.01
CA ILE A 549 10.87 20.43 -6.92
C ILE A 549 12.29 19.93 -7.20
N LEU A 550 12.81 19.10 -6.30
CA LEU A 550 14.15 18.53 -6.45
C LEU A 550 14.15 17.54 -7.61
N MET A 551 15.04 17.75 -8.58
CA MET A 551 15.21 16.87 -9.73
C MET A 551 16.68 16.55 -9.97
N THR A 552 16.92 15.39 -10.59
CA THR A 552 18.20 15.11 -11.24
C THR A 552 18.30 15.96 -12.50
N ARG A 553 19.41 16.66 -12.66
CA ARG A 553 19.67 17.53 -13.82
C ARG A 553 19.81 16.67 -15.07
N ALA A 554 18.82 16.71 -15.95
CA ALA A 554 18.81 15.90 -17.18
C ALA A 554 19.64 16.52 -18.31
N SER A 555 19.84 17.85 -18.30
CA SER A 555 20.49 18.58 -19.39
C SER A 555 21.94 18.97 -19.07
N ILE A 556 22.72 18.03 -18.53
CA ILE A 556 24.16 18.17 -18.27
C ILE A 556 24.94 17.45 -19.38
N PRO A 557 25.70 18.17 -20.23
CA PRO A 557 26.51 17.54 -21.26
C PRO A 557 27.57 16.60 -20.67
N ALA A 558 27.73 15.42 -21.29
CA ALA A 558 28.76 14.46 -20.90
C ALA A 558 30.19 15.05 -20.97
N THR A 559 30.40 16.08 -21.80
CA THR A 559 31.66 16.82 -21.93
C THR A 559 32.08 17.55 -20.64
N MET A 560 31.17 17.80 -19.69
CA MET A 560 31.53 18.36 -18.38
C MET A 560 32.28 17.35 -17.49
N GLY A 561 32.30 16.06 -17.83
CA GLY A 561 33.11 15.05 -17.14
C GLY A 561 32.68 14.76 -15.70
N LEU A 562 31.45 15.10 -15.30
CA LEU A 562 30.92 14.78 -13.98
C LEU A 562 30.75 13.25 -13.84
N SER A 563 31.28 12.67 -12.76
CA SER A 563 31.20 11.22 -12.52
C SER A 563 29.87 10.79 -11.90
N ALA A 564 29.07 11.74 -11.40
CA ALA A 564 27.76 11.53 -10.82
C ALA A 564 26.76 12.59 -11.31
N ALA A 565 25.49 12.22 -11.38
CA ALA A 565 24.43 13.13 -11.78
C ALA A 565 24.18 14.19 -10.70
N SER A 566 24.15 15.46 -11.10
CA SER A 566 23.85 16.57 -10.19
C SER A 566 22.35 16.69 -9.93
N LYS A 567 21.97 17.22 -8.76
CA LYS A 567 20.57 17.50 -8.39
C LYS A 567 20.39 18.98 -8.07
N ALA A 568 19.21 19.52 -8.37
CA ALA A 568 18.83 20.89 -8.03
C ALA A 568 17.30 21.05 -7.95
N ASN A 569 16.85 22.13 -7.30
CA ASN A 569 15.43 22.51 -7.27
C ASN A 569 15.06 23.24 -8.58
N VAL A 570 14.52 22.52 -9.56
CA VAL A 570 14.18 23.08 -10.88
C VAL A 570 12.76 22.74 -11.35
N GLY A 571 12.12 21.73 -10.75
CA GLY A 571 10.81 21.28 -11.21
C GLY A 571 9.66 22.12 -10.66
N GLU A 572 8.57 22.16 -11.44
CA GLU A 572 7.30 22.75 -11.03
C GLU A 572 6.11 21.87 -11.45
N ALA A 573 5.08 21.82 -10.60
CA ALA A 573 3.86 21.07 -10.85
C ALA A 573 2.62 21.84 -10.37
N ASN A 574 1.51 21.66 -11.09
CA ASN A 574 0.20 22.21 -10.74
C ASN A 574 -0.77 21.08 -10.40
N SER A 575 -1.66 21.32 -9.46
CA SER A 575 -2.78 20.44 -9.13
C SER A 575 -4.01 21.29 -8.84
N HIS A 576 -5.19 20.78 -9.21
CA HIS A 576 -6.45 21.40 -8.84
C HIS A 576 -7.56 20.35 -8.74
N GLY A 577 -8.61 20.69 -8.01
CA GLY A 577 -9.72 19.78 -7.83
C GLY A 577 -10.91 20.37 -7.12
N VAL A 578 -11.95 19.55 -7.05
CA VAL A 578 -13.18 19.80 -6.30
C VAL A 578 -13.41 18.62 -5.38
N ASP A 579 -13.74 18.90 -4.13
CA ASP A 579 -14.12 17.91 -3.11
C ASP A 579 -15.51 18.27 -2.60
N VAL A 580 -16.46 17.34 -2.67
CA VAL A 580 -17.84 17.52 -2.24
C VAL A 580 -18.19 16.41 -1.26
N SER A 581 -18.74 16.77 -0.11
CA SER A 581 -19.39 15.85 0.82
C SER A 581 -20.83 16.27 1.09
N ILE A 582 -21.69 15.26 1.21
CA ILE A 582 -23.11 15.42 1.50
C ILE A 582 -23.45 14.49 2.65
N ASP A 583 -23.97 15.06 3.74
CA ASP A 583 -24.38 14.33 4.92
C ASP A 583 -25.85 14.64 5.22
N GLY A 584 -26.70 13.62 5.18
CA GLY A 584 -28.13 13.72 5.42
C GLY A 584 -28.53 12.89 6.63
N ASN A 585 -29.21 13.48 7.61
CA ASN A 585 -29.73 12.78 8.79
C ASN A 585 -31.20 13.12 9.02
N HIS A 586 -32.04 12.10 9.18
CA HIS A 586 -33.46 12.29 9.43
C HIS A 586 -34.02 11.26 10.42
N TYR A 587 -34.78 11.76 11.40
CA TYR A 587 -35.58 10.95 12.33
C TYR A 587 -37.04 11.06 11.91
N PHE A 588 -37.62 9.96 11.43
CA PHE A 588 -39.04 9.88 11.10
C PHE A 588 -39.86 9.67 12.37
N THR A 589 -39.35 8.83 13.28
CA THR A 589 -39.87 8.63 14.64
C THR A 589 -38.69 8.41 15.59
N PRO A 590 -38.87 8.45 16.93
CA PRO A 590 -37.80 8.08 17.86
C PRO A 590 -37.27 6.65 17.67
N ALA A 591 -38.07 5.78 17.04
CA ALA A 591 -37.69 4.41 16.75
C ALA A 591 -37.19 4.20 15.31
N PHE A 592 -37.37 5.16 14.40
CA PHE A 592 -36.99 5.04 13.00
C PHE A 592 -36.15 6.24 12.53
N TRP A 593 -34.90 5.98 12.20
CA TRP A 593 -33.95 6.99 11.72
C TRP A 593 -33.21 6.49 10.48
N LEU A 594 -32.80 7.46 9.65
CA LEU A 594 -32.02 7.25 8.44
C LEU A 594 -30.90 8.27 8.36
N SER A 595 -29.72 7.80 7.98
CA SER A 595 -28.53 8.60 7.70
C SER A 595 -27.98 8.20 6.34
N ALA A 596 -27.70 9.18 5.49
CA ALA A 596 -27.09 8.99 4.19
C ALA A 596 -25.86 9.87 4.09
N ARG A 597 -24.77 9.33 3.56
CA ARG A 597 -23.50 10.04 3.37
C ARG A 597 -22.96 9.79 1.98
N GLY A 598 -22.50 10.84 1.33
CA GLY A 598 -21.89 10.76 0.01
C GLY A 598 -20.67 11.66 -0.05
N ASN A 599 -19.63 11.22 -0.75
CA ASN A 599 -18.48 12.04 -1.07
C ASN A 599 -18.03 11.85 -2.51
N PHE A 600 -17.52 12.91 -3.12
CA PHE A 600 -17.00 12.92 -4.46
C PHE A 600 -15.80 13.87 -4.53
N THR A 601 -14.68 13.37 -5.01
CA THR A 601 -13.46 14.16 -5.21
C THR A 601 -13.00 14.00 -6.65
N PHE A 602 -12.81 15.11 -7.36
CA PHE A 602 -12.07 15.17 -8.60
C PHE A 602 -10.77 15.94 -8.37
N ALA A 603 -9.62 15.33 -8.64
CA ALA A 603 -8.32 15.96 -8.49
C ALA A 603 -7.40 15.54 -9.64
N THR A 604 -6.82 16.52 -10.33
CA THR A 604 -5.86 16.29 -11.41
C THR A 604 -4.60 17.09 -11.16
N SER A 605 -3.48 16.63 -11.71
CA SER A 605 -2.17 17.26 -11.54
C SER A 605 -1.35 17.13 -12.81
N GLN A 606 -0.53 18.13 -13.12
CA GLN A 606 0.27 18.20 -14.35
C GLN A 606 1.65 18.80 -14.11
N PHE A 607 2.62 18.44 -14.96
CA PHE A 607 3.94 19.08 -14.97
C PHE A 607 3.84 20.50 -15.54
N LYS A 608 4.44 21.47 -14.84
CA LYS A 608 4.54 22.86 -15.31
C LYS A 608 5.94 23.18 -15.82
N VAL A 609 6.97 22.69 -15.13
CA VAL A 609 8.38 22.76 -15.53
C VAL A 609 9.02 21.41 -15.22
N TYR A 610 9.71 20.85 -16.22
CA TYR A 610 10.48 19.62 -16.09
C TYR A 610 11.77 19.78 -16.89
N GLU A 611 12.93 19.48 -16.30
CA GLU A 611 14.19 19.54 -17.03
C GLU A 611 14.28 18.33 -17.98
N GLU A 612 14.07 18.58 -19.26
CA GLU A 612 14.15 17.60 -20.34
C GLU A 612 14.81 18.20 -21.60
N PRO A 613 15.37 17.36 -22.48
CA PRO A 613 15.83 17.80 -23.80
C PRO A 613 14.70 18.42 -24.63
N ILE A 614 15.07 19.21 -25.63
CA ILE A 614 14.12 19.68 -26.63
C ILE A 614 13.78 18.51 -27.56
N TYR A 615 12.51 18.11 -27.56
CA TYR A 615 12.02 17.07 -28.47
C TYR A 615 11.50 17.69 -29.78
N PRO A 616 11.64 16.98 -30.92
CA PRO A 616 11.02 17.40 -32.19
C PRO A 616 9.49 17.41 -32.15
N ASN A 617 8.90 16.54 -31.32
CA ASN A 617 7.46 16.31 -31.27
C ASN A 617 6.88 16.71 -29.91
N ASP A 618 5.76 17.43 -29.91
CA ASP A 618 5.12 17.96 -28.69
C ASP A 618 4.67 16.85 -27.73
N TYR A 619 4.24 15.69 -28.24
CA TYR A 619 3.74 14.58 -27.42
C TYR A 619 4.83 13.85 -26.60
N SER A 620 6.10 14.08 -26.90
CA SER A 620 7.23 13.53 -26.14
C SER A 620 7.52 14.32 -24.86
N SER A 621 7.06 15.58 -24.80
CA SER A 621 7.22 16.45 -23.64
C SER A 621 6.38 15.99 -22.47
N ARG A 622 6.95 16.06 -21.26
CA ARG A 622 6.19 15.83 -20.02
C ARG A 622 5.41 17.07 -19.61
N VAL A 623 5.83 18.25 -20.03
CA VAL A 623 5.18 19.52 -19.68
C VAL A 623 3.73 19.52 -20.20
N GLY A 624 2.78 19.86 -19.32
CA GLY A 624 1.35 19.82 -19.62
C GLY A 624 0.69 18.45 -19.49
N GLN A 625 1.46 17.37 -19.34
CA GLN A 625 0.91 16.03 -19.12
C GLN A 625 0.67 15.76 -17.63
N PRO A 626 -0.27 14.85 -17.30
CA PRO A 626 -0.49 14.47 -15.91
C PRO A 626 0.74 13.86 -15.23
N LEU A 627 0.91 14.10 -13.92
CA LEU A 627 2.13 13.67 -13.20
C LEU A 627 2.39 12.15 -13.24
N SER A 628 1.32 11.34 -13.30
CA SER A 628 1.39 9.88 -13.38
C SER A 628 0.96 9.31 -14.74
N GLN A 629 0.99 10.15 -15.77
CA GLN A 629 0.81 9.76 -17.17
C GLN A 629 1.83 8.69 -17.58
N GLN A 630 1.40 7.74 -18.41
CA GLN A 630 2.29 6.73 -18.98
C GLN A 630 2.48 6.98 -20.47
N TRP A 631 3.70 6.73 -20.95
CA TRP A 631 4.06 6.73 -22.36
C TRP A 631 4.22 5.30 -22.85
N GLY A 632 3.71 5.02 -24.04
CA GLY A 632 3.78 3.70 -24.65
C GLY A 632 3.34 3.73 -26.10
N TYR A 633 3.30 2.55 -26.70
CA TYR A 633 2.95 2.35 -28.10
C TYR A 633 1.43 2.19 -28.29
N ILE A 634 0.92 2.67 -29.42
CA ILE A 634 -0.45 2.34 -29.84
C ILE A 634 -0.40 0.97 -30.52
N ALA A 635 -1.00 -0.03 -29.89
CA ALA A 635 -1.26 -1.32 -30.48
C ALA A 635 -2.51 -1.23 -31.37
N GLU A 636 -2.39 -1.64 -32.64
CA GLU A 636 -3.50 -1.65 -33.59
C GLU A 636 -4.30 -2.95 -33.49
N ARG A 637 -3.59 -4.07 -33.50
CA ARG A 637 -4.08 -5.45 -33.42
C ARG A 637 -2.88 -6.41 -33.35
N LEU A 638 -3.14 -7.71 -33.38
CA LEU A 638 -2.10 -8.71 -33.67
C LEU A 638 -1.88 -8.83 -35.18
N PHE A 639 -0.65 -9.16 -35.60
CA PHE A 639 -0.35 -9.51 -36.99
C PHE A 639 -1.19 -10.73 -37.43
N ILE A 640 -1.77 -10.68 -38.63
CA ILE A 640 -2.57 -11.79 -39.16
C ILE A 640 -1.69 -12.94 -39.63
N ASP A 641 -0.64 -12.63 -40.37
CA ASP A 641 0.33 -13.58 -40.94
C ASP A 641 1.71 -12.94 -41.13
N ASP A 642 2.70 -13.74 -41.49
CA ASP A 642 4.08 -13.28 -41.68
C ASP A 642 4.25 -12.41 -42.94
N ALA A 643 3.32 -12.49 -43.90
CA ALA A 643 3.32 -11.60 -45.06
C ALA A 643 2.96 -10.17 -44.64
N GLU A 644 2.02 -10.01 -43.71
CA GLU A 644 1.73 -8.70 -43.12
C GLU A 644 2.93 -8.16 -42.35
N VAL A 645 3.61 -9.00 -41.56
CA VAL A 645 4.81 -8.61 -40.82
C VAL A 645 5.87 -8.04 -41.77
N ALA A 646 6.14 -8.74 -42.88
CA ALA A 646 7.12 -8.32 -43.87
C ALA A 646 6.76 -7.01 -44.60
N ASN A 647 5.47 -6.67 -44.66
CA ASN A 647 4.96 -5.46 -45.31
C ASN A 647 4.63 -4.32 -44.33
N SER A 648 4.93 -4.48 -43.04
CA SER A 648 4.68 -3.47 -41.99
C SER A 648 5.97 -2.77 -41.57
N PRO A 649 5.89 -1.58 -40.94
CA PRO A 649 7.05 -0.93 -40.33
C PRO A 649 7.84 -1.87 -39.42
N THR A 650 9.18 -1.77 -39.45
CA THR A 650 10.05 -2.72 -38.76
C THR A 650 9.99 -2.48 -37.25
N GLN A 651 9.61 -3.52 -36.49
CA GLN A 651 9.55 -3.47 -35.03
C GLN A 651 10.85 -4.04 -34.42
N LEU A 652 11.81 -3.16 -34.09
CA LEU A 652 13.14 -3.53 -33.60
C LEU A 652 13.20 -3.68 -32.08
N PHE A 653 12.38 -4.56 -31.51
CA PHE A 653 12.36 -4.83 -30.07
C PHE A 653 13.15 -6.09 -29.73
N GLY A 654 14.34 -5.90 -29.14
CA GLY A 654 15.21 -7.03 -28.77
C GLY A 654 15.82 -7.73 -29.98
N SER A 655 16.25 -8.98 -29.79
CA SER A 655 16.97 -9.76 -30.81
C SER A 655 16.09 -10.64 -31.70
N ARG A 656 14.79 -10.75 -31.42
CA ARG A 656 13.82 -11.58 -32.17
C ARG A 656 12.92 -10.67 -32.98
N ALA A 657 12.81 -10.93 -34.29
CA ALA A 657 11.85 -10.24 -35.14
C ALA A 657 10.41 -10.59 -34.73
N ALA A 658 9.48 -9.65 -34.94
CA ALA A 658 8.06 -9.90 -34.81
C ALA A 658 7.62 -11.01 -35.79
N MET A 659 6.59 -11.77 -35.41
CA MET A 659 5.97 -12.81 -36.24
C MET A 659 4.45 -12.62 -36.27
N ALA A 660 3.74 -13.39 -37.11
CA ALA A 660 2.29 -13.49 -37.06
C ALA A 660 1.80 -13.72 -35.61
N GLY A 661 0.73 -13.03 -35.22
CA GLY A 661 0.19 -13.09 -33.86
C GLY A 661 0.93 -12.27 -32.80
N ASP A 662 2.06 -11.63 -33.13
CA ASP A 662 2.67 -10.61 -32.28
C ASP A 662 1.93 -9.27 -32.38
N ILE A 663 2.10 -8.41 -31.38
CA ILE A 663 1.43 -7.11 -31.32
C ILE A 663 2.00 -6.20 -32.42
N LYS A 664 1.11 -5.68 -33.27
CA LYS A 664 1.40 -4.67 -34.28
C LYS A 664 1.23 -3.27 -33.70
N TYR A 665 2.28 -2.45 -33.81
CA TYR A 665 2.29 -1.07 -33.35
C TYR A 665 2.18 -0.10 -34.52
N LYS A 666 1.52 1.02 -34.24
CA LYS A 666 1.39 2.12 -35.20
C LYS A 666 2.68 2.93 -35.27
N ASP A 667 3.19 3.15 -36.48
CA ASP A 667 4.25 4.12 -36.78
C ASP A 667 3.68 5.53 -36.66
N ILE A 668 4.21 6.33 -35.74
CA ILE A 668 3.71 7.67 -35.43
C ILE A 668 4.47 8.73 -36.21
N ASN A 669 5.78 8.54 -36.41
CA ASN A 669 6.63 9.52 -37.09
C ASN A 669 6.73 9.29 -38.62
N GLY A 670 6.28 8.13 -39.11
CA GLY A 670 6.25 7.76 -40.53
C GLY A 670 7.61 7.41 -41.13
N ASP A 671 8.59 7.03 -40.30
CA ASP A 671 9.95 6.69 -40.75
C ASP A 671 10.12 5.21 -41.16
N GLY A 672 9.06 4.40 -41.02
CA GLY A 672 9.05 2.99 -41.37
C GLY A 672 9.66 2.06 -40.31
N ASN A 673 10.05 2.58 -39.14
CA ASN A 673 10.57 1.81 -38.01
C ASN A 673 9.84 2.18 -36.72
N ILE A 674 9.41 1.18 -35.96
CA ILE A 674 8.87 1.41 -34.63
C ILE A 674 10.02 1.52 -33.63
N THR A 675 10.21 2.71 -33.07
CA THR A 675 11.28 3.05 -32.13
C THR A 675 10.73 3.82 -30.92
N GLU A 676 11.61 4.21 -29.98
CA GLU A 676 11.23 5.03 -28.83
C GLU A 676 10.57 6.37 -29.23
N LEU A 677 10.77 6.85 -30.45
CA LEU A 677 10.17 8.09 -30.98
C LEU A 677 8.65 7.96 -31.26
N ASP A 678 8.14 6.72 -31.32
CA ASP A 678 6.72 6.41 -31.53
C ASP A 678 5.92 6.31 -30.22
N LYS A 679 6.58 6.47 -29.07
CA LYS A 679 5.88 6.50 -27.79
C LYS A 679 5.12 7.80 -27.63
N MET A 680 3.87 7.68 -27.20
CA MET A 680 3.01 8.81 -26.88
C MET A 680 2.30 8.60 -25.54
N PRO A 681 1.77 9.65 -24.90
CA PRO A 681 0.95 9.49 -23.69
C PRO A 681 -0.28 8.64 -24.02
N ILE A 682 -0.47 7.54 -23.29
CA ILE A 682 -1.57 6.59 -23.49
C ILE A 682 -2.42 6.42 -22.22
N GLY A 683 -3.74 6.35 -22.41
CA GLY A 683 -4.70 6.13 -21.32
C GLY A 683 -4.81 7.29 -20.32
N TYR A 684 -5.53 7.03 -19.23
CA TYR A 684 -5.60 7.93 -18.08
C TYR A 684 -4.36 7.76 -17.17
N PRO A 685 -4.10 8.72 -16.27
CA PRO A 685 -3.03 8.59 -15.28
C PRO A 685 -3.19 7.32 -14.43
N THR A 686 -2.08 6.77 -13.92
CA THR A 686 -2.15 5.58 -13.05
C THR A 686 -2.72 5.89 -11.67
N THR A 687 -2.70 7.16 -11.26
CA THR A 687 -3.39 7.67 -10.07
C THR A 687 -4.82 8.07 -10.42
N PRO A 688 -5.85 7.53 -9.75
CA PRO A 688 -7.24 7.91 -10.04
C PRO A 688 -7.50 9.39 -9.81
N GLU A 689 -8.06 10.06 -10.82
CA GLU A 689 -8.48 11.46 -10.69
C GLU A 689 -9.84 11.61 -10.02
N VAL A 690 -10.66 10.55 -10.04
CA VAL A 690 -12.01 10.55 -9.45
C VAL A 690 -12.09 9.50 -8.34
N ILE A 691 -12.49 9.94 -7.14
CA ILE A 691 -12.78 9.09 -5.99
C ILE A 691 -14.18 9.42 -5.49
N TYR A 692 -14.99 8.41 -5.21
CA TYR A 692 -16.34 8.62 -4.69
C TYR A 692 -16.76 7.52 -3.72
N GLY A 693 -17.69 7.86 -2.84
CA GLY A 693 -18.24 6.93 -1.88
C GLY A 693 -19.68 7.32 -1.54
N PHE A 694 -20.46 6.31 -1.19
CA PHE A 694 -21.84 6.48 -0.76
C PHE A 694 -22.17 5.44 0.30
N GLY A 695 -22.81 5.86 1.37
CA GLY A 695 -23.26 4.97 2.43
C GLY A 695 -24.62 5.38 2.96
N LEU A 696 -25.37 4.37 3.40
CA LEU A 696 -26.67 4.55 4.03
C LEU A 696 -26.71 3.70 5.31
N SER A 697 -27.23 4.30 6.37
CA SER A 697 -27.42 3.67 7.67
C SER A 697 -28.84 3.95 8.12
N GLY A 698 -29.57 2.92 8.55
CA GLY A 698 -30.91 3.06 9.09
C GLY A 698 -31.08 2.19 10.32
N GLY A 699 -31.93 2.64 11.24
CA GLY A 699 -32.30 1.87 12.42
C GLY A 699 -33.80 1.87 12.62
N TYR A 700 -34.35 0.70 12.95
CA TYR A 700 -35.74 0.51 13.31
C TYR A 700 -35.85 -0.27 14.62
N GLN A 701 -36.35 0.38 15.67
CA GLN A 701 -36.42 -0.14 17.03
C GLN A 701 -35.07 -0.64 17.56
N ASN A 702 -34.88 -1.96 17.60
CA ASN A 702 -33.71 -2.65 18.12
C ASN A 702 -32.76 -3.14 17.01
N PHE A 703 -33.14 -2.95 15.74
CA PHE A 703 -32.38 -3.36 14.57
C PHE A 703 -31.69 -2.17 13.91
N ASP A 704 -30.50 -2.39 13.40
CA ASP A 704 -29.75 -1.44 12.59
C ASP A 704 -29.17 -2.12 11.35
N LEU A 705 -29.14 -1.40 10.23
CA LEU A 705 -28.57 -1.84 8.96
C LEU A 705 -27.75 -0.69 8.38
N SER A 706 -26.55 -0.99 7.92
CA SER A 706 -25.73 -0.03 7.19
C SER A 706 -25.00 -0.69 6.02
N PHE A 707 -24.78 0.09 4.96
CA PHE A 707 -23.88 -0.30 3.87
C PHE A 707 -23.03 0.88 3.42
N PHE A 708 -21.88 0.57 2.85
CA PHE A 708 -20.95 1.53 2.30
C PHE A 708 -20.36 1.03 0.97
N LEU A 709 -20.49 1.85 -0.05
CA LEU A 709 -19.95 1.69 -1.39
C LEU A 709 -18.79 2.66 -1.59
N GLN A 710 -17.71 2.19 -2.21
CA GLN A 710 -16.54 3.00 -2.55
C GLN A 710 -16.15 2.73 -4.00
N GLY A 711 -15.83 3.77 -4.76
CA GLY A 711 -15.36 3.63 -6.14
C GLY A 711 -14.24 4.60 -6.50
N SER A 712 -13.62 4.30 -7.62
CA SER A 712 -12.62 5.16 -8.26
C SER A 712 -12.82 5.14 -9.78
N GLY A 713 -12.37 6.19 -10.45
CA GLY A 713 -12.42 6.29 -11.90
C GLY A 713 -11.37 7.22 -12.48
N LYS A 714 -11.36 7.35 -13.81
CA LYS A 714 -10.33 8.08 -14.57
C LYS A 714 -8.90 7.63 -14.19
N SER A 715 -8.68 6.32 -14.23
CA SER A 715 -7.36 5.73 -14.10
C SER A 715 -7.18 4.64 -15.15
N SER A 716 -5.93 4.42 -15.54
CA SER A 716 -5.55 3.27 -16.36
C SER A 716 -4.44 2.48 -15.69
N PHE A 717 -4.48 1.17 -15.85
CA PHE A 717 -3.40 0.28 -15.45
C PHE A 717 -3.10 -0.69 -16.59
N TRP A 718 -1.97 -1.39 -16.49
CA TRP A 718 -1.53 -2.33 -17.51
C TRP A 718 -1.37 -3.69 -16.87
N ILE A 719 -1.88 -4.73 -17.54
CA ILE A 719 -1.47 -6.11 -17.25
C ILE A 719 0.04 -6.19 -17.50
N ASP A 720 0.78 -6.80 -16.59
CA ASP A 720 2.21 -7.07 -16.79
C ASP A 720 2.36 -8.36 -17.62
N PRO A 721 2.75 -8.26 -18.92
CA PRO A 721 2.86 -9.43 -19.77
C PRO A 721 4.01 -10.34 -19.33
N VAL A 722 5.09 -9.81 -18.75
CA VAL A 722 6.22 -10.63 -18.30
C VAL A 722 5.84 -11.40 -17.04
N ALA A 723 5.20 -10.72 -16.08
CA ALA A 723 4.84 -11.34 -14.82
C ALA A 723 3.72 -12.38 -14.97
N THR A 724 2.80 -12.21 -15.93
CA THR A 724 1.65 -13.10 -16.12
C THR A 724 1.78 -14.08 -17.29
N ALA A 725 2.81 -13.94 -18.15
CA ALA A 725 3.02 -14.84 -19.27
C ALA A 725 3.12 -16.30 -18.82
N PRO A 726 2.47 -17.24 -19.53
CA PRO A 726 2.56 -18.66 -19.21
C PRO A 726 3.96 -19.21 -19.54
N PHE A 727 4.34 -20.33 -18.90
CA PHE A 727 5.56 -21.12 -19.18
C PHE A 727 6.89 -20.47 -18.78
N ILE A 728 6.94 -19.14 -18.74
CA ILE A 728 8.11 -18.36 -18.32
C ILE A 728 7.95 -17.84 -16.89
N GLY A 729 9.06 -17.46 -16.26
CA GLY A 729 9.10 -16.87 -14.93
C GLY A 729 10.42 -16.15 -14.71
N SER A 730 10.49 -15.25 -13.72
CA SER A 730 11.76 -14.60 -13.36
C SER A 730 12.73 -15.62 -12.75
N SER A 731 13.96 -15.70 -13.25
CA SER A 731 15.02 -16.52 -12.66
C SER A 731 15.48 -15.93 -11.32
N GLY A 732 15.49 -16.76 -10.28
CA GLY A 732 16.19 -16.52 -9.02
C GLY A 732 16.99 -17.77 -8.68
N ASP A 733 17.02 -18.18 -7.41
CA ASP A 733 17.65 -19.46 -7.01
C ASP A 733 16.98 -20.71 -7.62
N PHE A 734 15.77 -20.54 -8.19
CA PHE A 734 15.00 -21.61 -8.83
C PHE A 734 14.60 -21.26 -10.27
N ILE A 735 14.46 -22.31 -11.08
CA ILE A 735 13.71 -22.31 -12.34
C ILE A 735 12.23 -22.19 -12.01
N ARG A 736 11.62 -21.09 -12.45
CA ARG A 736 10.21 -20.77 -12.26
C ARG A 736 9.48 -20.87 -13.59
N GLN A 737 8.28 -21.44 -13.58
CA GLN A 737 7.42 -21.54 -14.75
C GLN A 737 6.00 -21.19 -14.33
N ASN A 738 5.54 -20.03 -14.75
CA ASN A 738 4.19 -19.58 -14.47
C ASN A 738 3.16 -20.60 -14.94
N GLN A 739 2.18 -20.86 -14.10
CA GLN A 739 0.99 -21.60 -14.49
C GLN A 739 0.22 -20.82 -15.58
N LEU A 740 -0.52 -21.55 -16.43
CA LEU A 740 -1.27 -20.96 -17.52
C LEU A 740 -2.63 -20.45 -17.02
N LEU A 741 -2.89 -19.15 -17.19
CA LEU A 741 -4.21 -18.59 -16.89
C LEU A 741 -5.26 -19.21 -17.82
N LYS A 742 -6.42 -19.60 -17.26
CA LYS A 742 -7.53 -20.13 -18.06
C LYS A 742 -7.96 -19.13 -19.15
N ALA A 743 -8.02 -17.84 -18.81
CA ALA A 743 -8.36 -16.79 -19.77
C ALA A 743 -7.37 -16.68 -20.94
N TYR A 744 -6.09 -16.99 -20.73
CA TYR A 744 -5.09 -16.99 -21.82
C TYR A 744 -5.16 -18.28 -22.64
N ALA A 745 -5.54 -19.40 -22.01
CA ALA A 745 -5.79 -20.66 -22.71
C ALA A 745 -7.04 -20.60 -23.61
N ASP A 746 -8.06 -19.87 -23.15
CA ASP A 746 -9.36 -19.79 -23.83
C ASP A 746 -9.36 -18.73 -24.96
N ASP A 747 -8.49 -17.72 -24.91
CA ASP A 747 -8.45 -16.61 -25.89
C ASP A 747 -7.01 -16.15 -26.19
N TYR A 748 -6.39 -16.82 -27.15
CA TYR A 748 -5.06 -16.49 -27.67
C TYR A 748 -5.00 -16.62 -29.20
N TRP A 749 -4.03 -15.98 -29.82
CA TRP A 749 -3.77 -16.16 -31.25
C TRP A 749 -3.05 -17.48 -31.49
N SER A 750 -3.55 -18.26 -32.45
CA SER A 750 -2.88 -19.46 -32.96
C SER A 750 -2.93 -19.51 -34.49
N GLU A 751 -2.16 -20.43 -35.09
CA GLU A 751 -2.19 -20.61 -36.54
C GLU A 751 -3.53 -21.16 -37.05
N GLU A 752 -4.21 -21.96 -36.21
CA GLU A 752 -5.56 -22.48 -36.46
C GLU A 752 -6.64 -21.41 -36.24
N ASN A 753 -6.43 -20.51 -35.27
CA ASN A 753 -7.35 -19.43 -34.93
C ASN A 753 -6.61 -18.07 -34.90
N ARG A 754 -6.47 -17.48 -36.09
CA ARG A 754 -5.75 -16.20 -36.32
C ARG A 754 -6.55 -14.97 -35.88
N ASN A 755 -7.20 -15.03 -34.72
CA ASN A 755 -7.97 -13.91 -34.17
C ASN A 755 -7.04 -12.73 -33.84
N SER A 756 -7.06 -11.68 -34.68
CA SER A 756 -6.22 -10.50 -34.48
C SER A 756 -6.55 -9.68 -33.23
N TYR A 757 -7.65 -9.99 -32.54
CA TYR A 757 -8.11 -9.33 -31.32
C TYR A 757 -8.13 -10.26 -30.09
N ALA A 758 -7.43 -11.39 -30.16
CA ALA A 758 -7.34 -12.32 -29.04
C ALA A 758 -6.74 -11.67 -27.79
N LEU A 759 -7.21 -12.02 -26.60
CA LEU A 759 -6.70 -11.47 -25.34
C LEU A 759 -5.18 -11.62 -25.20
N TRP A 760 -4.65 -12.80 -25.50
CA TRP A 760 -3.22 -13.08 -25.46
C TRP A 760 -2.61 -13.15 -26.87
N PRO A 761 -1.45 -12.51 -27.13
CA PRO A 761 -0.71 -12.68 -28.37
C PRO A 761 -0.29 -14.14 -28.61
N ARG A 762 0.33 -14.44 -29.76
CA ARG A 762 0.88 -15.78 -30.04
C ARG A 762 1.73 -16.26 -28.85
N LEU A 763 1.42 -17.46 -28.36
CA LEU A 763 2.14 -18.06 -27.24
C LEU A 763 3.64 -18.15 -27.53
N ASP A 764 4.44 -18.09 -26.47
CA ASP A 764 5.90 -18.17 -26.53
C ASP A 764 6.40 -18.87 -25.27
N ASN A 765 7.45 -19.67 -25.39
CA ASN A 765 8.12 -20.30 -24.26
C ASN A 765 9.28 -19.45 -23.72
N LEU A 766 9.54 -18.29 -24.33
CA LEU A 766 10.54 -17.31 -23.95
C LEU A 766 9.92 -15.91 -23.87
N SER A 767 10.63 -15.01 -23.20
CA SER A 767 10.21 -13.61 -23.11
C SER A 767 10.30 -12.93 -24.49
N ASN A 768 9.16 -12.47 -25.01
CA ASN A 768 9.08 -11.79 -26.30
C ASN A 768 9.11 -10.26 -26.10
N SER A 769 10.24 -9.64 -26.46
CA SER A 769 10.46 -8.20 -26.26
C SER A 769 9.45 -7.33 -27.00
N ASN A 770 8.95 -7.77 -28.16
CA ASN A 770 7.91 -7.07 -28.91
C ASN A 770 6.61 -7.01 -28.11
N ASN A 771 6.14 -8.16 -27.61
CA ASN A 771 4.85 -8.23 -26.89
C ASN A 771 4.92 -7.69 -25.45
N ASN A 772 6.13 -7.47 -24.94
CA ASN A 772 6.36 -6.92 -23.60
C ASN A 772 6.35 -5.39 -23.55
N GLN A 773 6.32 -4.71 -24.70
CA GLN A 773 6.31 -3.25 -24.73
C GLN A 773 5.04 -2.69 -24.08
N ARG A 774 5.19 -1.64 -23.28
CA ARG A 774 4.04 -0.92 -22.72
C ARG A 774 3.25 -0.32 -23.87
N SER A 775 1.99 -0.74 -23.99
CA SER A 775 1.13 -0.36 -25.10
C SER A 775 -0.35 -0.34 -24.71
N THR A 776 -1.20 0.12 -25.61
CA THR A 776 -2.65 0.08 -25.44
C THR A 776 -3.22 -1.35 -25.40
N TRP A 777 -2.47 -2.38 -25.80
CA TRP A 777 -2.92 -3.78 -25.83
C TRP A 777 -3.28 -4.32 -24.44
N PHE A 778 -2.37 -4.14 -23.48
CA PHE A 778 -2.53 -4.58 -22.10
C PHE A 778 -3.10 -3.50 -21.18
N MET A 779 -3.45 -2.34 -21.74
CA MET A 779 -4.08 -1.24 -21.01
C MET A 779 -5.51 -1.61 -20.60
N ARG A 780 -5.86 -1.34 -19.36
CA ARG A 780 -7.18 -1.63 -18.78
C ARG A 780 -7.71 -0.40 -18.04
N ASN A 781 -9.02 -0.24 -18.09
CA ASN A 781 -9.72 0.81 -17.35
C ASN A 781 -9.72 0.45 -15.86
N GLY A 782 -9.18 1.35 -15.03
CA GLY A 782 -9.08 1.21 -13.57
C GLY A 782 -10.35 1.55 -12.80
N SER A 783 -11.46 1.86 -13.48
CA SER A 783 -12.69 2.31 -12.84
C SER A 783 -13.46 1.14 -12.19
N PHE A 784 -13.90 1.32 -10.95
CA PHE A 784 -14.72 0.33 -10.24
C PHE A 784 -15.60 0.93 -9.16
N LEU A 785 -16.60 0.15 -8.73
CA LEU A 785 -17.43 0.39 -7.56
C LEU A 785 -17.51 -0.88 -6.70
N ARG A 786 -17.14 -0.79 -5.43
CA ARG A 786 -17.06 -1.91 -4.48
C ARG A 786 -18.04 -1.71 -3.33
N LEU A 787 -18.79 -2.77 -3.00
CA LEU A 787 -19.53 -2.88 -1.75
C LEU A 787 -18.55 -3.20 -0.63
N LYS A 788 -18.06 -2.14 0.00
CA LYS A 788 -16.92 -2.20 0.90
C LYS A 788 -17.30 -2.73 2.27
N GLN A 789 -18.48 -2.37 2.77
CA GLN A 789 -19.01 -2.87 4.04
C GLN A 789 -20.54 -2.98 3.98
N VAL A 790 -21.07 -4.04 4.59
CA VAL A 790 -22.47 -4.16 5.00
C VAL A 790 -22.47 -4.62 6.44
N GLU A 791 -23.26 -4.00 7.31
CA GLU A 791 -23.41 -4.39 8.71
C GLU A 791 -24.88 -4.42 9.11
N PHE A 792 -25.28 -5.51 9.76
CA PHE A 792 -26.58 -5.68 10.37
C PHE A 792 -26.40 -5.94 11.86
N GLY A 793 -27.06 -5.14 12.69
CA GLY A 793 -26.99 -5.21 14.14
C GLY A 793 -28.35 -5.41 14.79
N TYR A 794 -28.35 -6.10 15.93
CA TYR A 794 -29.47 -6.21 16.85
C TYR A 794 -29.01 -5.89 18.27
N THR A 795 -29.61 -4.87 18.87
CA THR A 795 -29.35 -4.46 20.25
C THR A 795 -30.47 -4.97 21.15
N LEU A 796 -30.13 -5.73 22.20
CA LEU A 796 -31.12 -6.29 23.12
C LEU A 796 -31.95 -5.19 23.82
N PRO A 797 -33.28 -5.39 23.98
CA PRO A 797 -34.13 -4.44 24.69
C PRO A 797 -33.61 -4.12 26.10
N LYS A 798 -33.75 -2.86 26.52
CA LYS A 798 -33.28 -2.38 27.82
C LYS A 798 -33.83 -3.20 29.00
N ALA A 799 -35.06 -3.69 28.90
CA ALA A 799 -35.67 -4.51 29.96
C ALA A 799 -34.91 -5.85 30.16
N LEU A 800 -34.49 -6.49 29.08
CA LEU A 800 -33.74 -7.75 29.16
C LEU A 800 -32.30 -7.51 29.60
N SER A 801 -31.65 -6.46 29.06
CA SER A 801 -30.28 -6.08 29.44
C SER A 801 -30.18 -5.79 30.95
N LYS A 802 -31.16 -5.05 31.50
CA LYS A 802 -31.23 -4.78 32.94
C LYS A 802 -31.43 -6.04 33.80
N ARG A 803 -32.22 -7.02 33.35
CA ARG A 803 -32.38 -8.31 34.07
C ARG A 803 -31.07 -9.08 34.16
N LEU A 804 -30.18 -8.91 33.18
CA LEU A 804 -28.85 -9.52 33.15
C LEU A 804 -27.78 -8.67 33.86
N LEU A 805 -28.15 -7.55 34.49
CA LEU A 805 -27.21 -6.58 35.09
C LEU A 805 -26.22 -5.98 34.07
N LEU A 806 -26.65 -5.84 32.82
CA LEU A 806 -25.85 -5.26 31.72
C LEU A 806 -26.43 -3.91 31.27
N GLN A 807 -25.57 -2.98 30.87
CA GLN A 807 -25.99 -1.69 30.31
C GLN A 807 -26.53 -1.85 28.88
N SER A 808 -25.84 -2.61 28.04
CA SER A 808 -26.27 -2.92 26.67
C SER A 808 -25.58 -4.16 26.12
N VAL A 809 -26.29 -4.90 25.28
CA VAL A 809 -25.71 -5.99 24.49
C VAL A 809 -26.13 -5.81 23.04
N ARG A 810 -25.15 -5.77 22.13
CA ARG A 810 -25.37 -5.72 20.68
C ARG A 810 -24.69 -6.91 20.02
N MET A 811 -25.45 -7.62 19.20
CA MET A 811 -24.96 -8.67 18.32
C MET A 811 -25.00 -8.14 16.90
N TYR A 812 -23.96 -8.37 16.11
CA TYR A 812 -23.91 -7.88 14.75
C TYR A 812 -23.17 -8.85 13.83
N VAL A 813 -23.55 -8.79 12.56
CA VAL A 813 -22.83 -9.41 11.46
C VAL A 813 -22.41 -8.32 10.51
N ASN A 814 -21.15 -8.31 10.12
CA ASN A 814 -20.69 -7.47 9.04
C ASN A 814 -19.91 -8.25 7.99
N GLY A 815 -19.95 -7.74 6.76
CA GLY A 815 -19.21 -8.28 5.64
C GLY A 815 -18.43 -7.17 4.97
N THR A 816 -17.18 -7.45 4.60
CA THR A 816 -16.32 -6.50 3.87
C THR A 816 -15.85 -7.09 2.53
N ASN A 817 -15.69 -6.21 1.53
CA ASN A 817 -15.34 -6.57 0.15
C ASN A 817 -16.28 -7.64 -0.47
N LEU A 818 -17.58 -7.45 -0.30
CA LEU A 818 -18.58 -8.47 -0.69
C LEU A 818 -18.75 -8.55 -2.22
N ALA A 819 -18.79 -7.42 -2.90
CA ALA A 819 -19.00 -7.35 -4.35
C ALA A 819 -18.19 -6.21 -4.98
N ASN A 820 -17.79 -6.40 -6.25
CA ASN A 820 -17.04 -5.42 -7.04
C ASN A 820 -17.60 -5.33 -8.46
N LEU A 821 -17.96 -4.12 -8.90
CA LEU A 821 -18.41 -3.79 -10.24
C LEU A 821 -17.27 -3.10 -10.98
N SER A 822 -16.73 -3.76 -12.00
CA SER A 822 -15.70 -3.20 -12.89
C SER A 822 -15.78 -3.84 -14.28
N SER A 823 -15.24 -3.16 -15.29
CA SER A 823 -15.10 -3.71 -16.64
C SER A 823 -14.01 -4.78 -16.74
N PHE A 824 -13.06 -4.77 -15.81
CA PHE A 824 -11.98 -5.75 -15.74
C PHE A 824 -12.44 -7.04 -15.05
N LYS A 825 -12.25 -8.19 -15.70
CA LYS A 825 -12.80 -9.48 -15.24
C LYS A 825 -11.76 -10.56 -14.94
N LEU A 826 -10.47 -10.37 -15.17
CA LEU A 826 -9.49 -11.47 -15.00
C LEU A 826 -9.23 -11.78 -13.51
N TRP A 827 -8.80 -10.78 -12.75
CA TRP A 827 -8.58 -10.86 -11.29
C TRP A 827 -9.17 -9.62 -10.60
N ASP A 828 -8.91 -9.43 -9.30
CA ASP A 828 -9.41 -8.25 -8.58
C ASP A 828 -8.74 -6.98 -9.12
N ILE A 829 -9.54 -6.01 -9.57
CA ILE A 829 -9.07 -4.76 -10.18
C ILE A 829 -8.12 -3.94 -9.29
N GLU A 830 -8.22 -4.05 -7.96
CA GLU A 830 -7.32 -3.36 -7.04
C GLU A 830 -5.89 -3.94 -7.04
N GLN A 831 -5.68 -5.13 -7.61
CA GLN A 831 -4.33 -5.69 -7.83
C GLN A 831 -3.64 -5.10 -9.08
N ALA A 832 -4.38 -4.35 -9.92
CA ALA A 832 -3.88 -3.74 -11.13
C ALA A 832 -3.06 -4.73 -12.00
N GLY A 833 -1.82 -4.39 -12.37
CA GLY A 833 -0.96 -5.24 -13.20
C GLY A 833 -0.43 -6.51 -12.53
N ARG A 834 -0.61 -6.66 -11.22
CA ARG A 834 -0.03 -7.75 -10.41
C ARG A 834 -1.00 -8.92 -10.25
N GLY A 835 -1.44 -9.49 -11.37
CA GLY A 835 -2.50 -10.50 -11.38
C GLY A 835 -2.19 -11.78 -10.59
N LEU A 836 -0.92 -12.14 -10.44
CA LEU A 836 -0.49 -13.35 -9.70
C LEU A 836 -0.18 -13.09 -8.21
N ASP A 837 -0.38 -11.87 -7.72
CA ASP A 837 -0.17 -11.56 -6.29
C ASP A 837 -1.34 -12.06 -5.42
N TYR A 838 -1.11 -12.07 -4.10
CA TYR A 838 -2.12 -12.50 -3.13
C TYR A 838 -3.41 -11.67 -3.24
N PRO A 839 -4.59 -12.29 -3.40
CA PRO A 839 -5.84 -11.58 -3.66
C PRO A 839 -6.35 -10.81 -2.44
N VAL A 840 -7.11 -9.75 -2.72
CA VAL A 840 -7.88 -9.02 -1.70
C VAL A 840 -8.83 -10.00 -1.02
N GLN A 841 -8.93 -9.92 0.31
CA GLN A 841 -9.78 -10.83 1.09
C GLN A 841 -11.20 -10.28 1.24
N ARG A 842 -12.19 -11.16 1.02
CA ARG A 842 -13.57 -11.02 1.46
C ARG A 842 -13.68 -11.57 2.87
N VAL A 843 -14.30 -10.79 3.75
CA VAL A 843 -14.34 -11.08 5.18
C VAL A 843 -15.77 -11.04 5.68
N TYR A 844 -16.16 -12.04 6.44
CA TYR A 844 -17.42 -12.10 7.18
C TYR A 844 -17.11 -12.13 8.67
N ASN A 845 -17.72 -11.24 9.44
CA ASN A 845 -17.48 -11.08 10.86
C ASN A 845 -18.77 -11.25 11.65
N PHE A 846 -18.66 -11.98 12.76
CA PHE A 846 -19.71 -12.16 13.74
C PHE A 846 -19.22 -11.61 15.06
N GLY A 847 -19.86 -10.54 15.53
CA GLY A 847 -19.42 -9.80 16.71
C GLY A 847 -20.48 -9.70 17.78
N ILE A 848 -20.03 -9.75 19.04
CA ILE A 848 -20.85 -9.44 20.21
C ILE A 848 -20.15 -8.32 20.98
N GLN A 849 -20.90 -7.28 21.32
CA GLN A 849 -20.45 -6.19 22.18
C GLN A 849 -21.33 -6.12 23.43
N VAL A 850 -20.71 -6.16 24.59
CA VAL A 850 -21.34 -6.07 25.91
C VAL A 850 -20.80 -4.85 26.64
N SER A 851 -21.68 -4.07 27.26
CA SER A 851 -21.31 -2.96 28.14
C SER A 851 -21.97 -3.11 29.51
N PHE A 852 -21.20 -2.82 30.56
CA PHE A 852 -21.57 -2.93 31.97
C PHE A 852 -21.72 -1.55 32.61
#